data_AF-A0AAW9Q5X1-F1
#
_entry.id   AF-A0AAW9Q5X1-F1
#
_cell.length_a   1.000
_cell.length_b   1.000
_cell.length_c   1.000
_cell.angle_alpha   90.00
_cell.angle_beta   90.00
_cell.angle_gamma   90.00
#
_symmetry.space_group_name_H-M   'P 1'
#
loop_
_entity.id
_entity.type
_entity.pdbx_description
1 polymer ?
#
loop_
_entity_poly.entity_id
_entity_poly.type
_entity_poly.pdbx_seq_one_letter_code
_entity_poly.pdbx_strand_id
1 'polypeptide(L)'
;MLFVTVGTEQYQFDALMKWIELLRKYQLITEEVVIQYGSSTFFPNGARVYQVLPEQEFQKLIDCANLIVGHCGEGTAQLLEGLDKPYVLVPRSHRFREHVDDHQMEMADAFEQRGIAIARSPADLAKFVKLSQTAEVNTGQVEETQLCQYLQEHYQPQKMMLVCSSGGHFKYMQSLKPFWEQCSDRAWVTFRTGTTETEIEDDRRYWAHSPTNRNLPNLIRNLGLAFSVVRRQRPELILSTGAGVAVPFLLAAKWFCKSQVIFVESKTRLKNISLSARILKKLGALDLLVVRSEAIADIYPQSVYIPITDENAVNQEKDFKQASIALFGDVALISTPEELQFVTARDFLKDFQTLCNADDSLAKVIVDMSRTRFMDSAGLGVLINCLKLATTYGTELVLWSVNDAVISLLAATSLSNVFAIEPASQTFRTSESNQKIQGKKVNPIDAFLYKLQKVLNKVPVVRLLVIPLKFLYPAIDIDPSIDLHPSVRNPVKRLIDIVGGLVGLFFTALFFIPIAIAIGSESKGGILFGQNRCGLLSKPFRIWKFRSMVKNAEELKNKVQNQVDADKPSQDTTNNKFFKNENDPRVTKTGKFLRKTSLDEFPQFWNVLVGDMSLVGTRPPTFNEISAYELEMEYQDEKFTEWNRLDVKPGMTGMWQVNGRSSVRSFAEVVNFDIEYRKNWSVWYDLQLILKTIVVLFDRKNKAV
;
A
#
# COMPACT_ATOMS: atom_id res chain seq x y z
N MET A 1 17.34 3.45 23.48
CA MET A 1 18.24 2.81 22.50
C MET A 1 17.42 1.85 21.67
N LEU A 2 17.48 2.01 20.34
CA LEU A 2 16.88 1.08 19.38
C LEU A 2 17.92 0.03 18.98
N PHE A 3 17.66 -1.24 19.30
CA PHE A 3 18.53 -2.35 18.92
C PHE A 3 17.96 -3.09 17.71
N VAL A 4 18.74 -3.21 16.64
CA VAL A 4 18.35 -3.88 15.41
C VAL A 4 19.17 -5.14 15.26
N THR A 5 18.52 -6.31 15.18
CA THR A 5 19.16 -7.62 15.04
C THR A 5 18.61 -8.34 13.82
N VAL A 6 19.42 -8.40 12.76
CA VAL A 6 19.03 -9.07 11.49
C VAL A 6 19.68 -10.45 11.31
N GLY A 7 20.28 -10.98 12.39
CA GLY A 7 20.93 -12.28 12.43
C GLY A 7 22.22 -12.35 11.63
N THR A 8 22.74 -13.56 11.44
CA THR A 8 23.91 -13.87 10.58
C THR A 8 23.48 -14.53 9.26
N GLU A 9 22.24 -14.28 8.85
CA GLU A 9 21.69 -14.69 7.56
C GLU A 9 22.64 -14.30 6.41
N GLN A 10 22.79 -15.19 5.42
CA GLN A 10 23.66 -14.96 4.26
C GLN A 10 23.13 -13.85 3.33
N TYR A 11 21.85 -13.52 3.45
CA TYR A 11 21.19 -12.52 2.62
C TYR A 11 21.30 -11.13 3.22
N GLN A 12 21.54 -10.14 2.37
CA GLN A 12 21.52 -8.71 2.72
C GLN A 12 20.14 -8.30 3.23
N PHE A 13 20.07 -7.31 4.11
CA PHE A 13 18.80 -6.71 4.56
C PHE A 13 18.86 -5.18 4.46
N ASP A 14 19.23 -4.69 3.27
CA ASP A 14 19.47 -3.27 3.04
C ASP A 14 18.17 -2.44 3.06
N ALA A 15 16.99 -3.04 2.84
CA ALA A 15 15.71 -2.31 2.93
C ALA A 15 15.47 -1.80 4.35
N LEU A 16 15.61 -2.65 5.37
CA LEU A 16 15.46 -2.22 6.77
C LEU A 16 16.48 -1.13 7.14
N MET A 17 17.72 -1.25 6.68
CA MET A 17 18.76 -0.25 6.91
C MET A 17 18.39 1.10 6.28
N LYS A 18 17.85 1.09 5.06
CA LYS A 18 17.31 2.29 4.41
C LYS A 18 16.10 2.87 5.15
N TRP A 19 15.23 2.04 5.71
CA TRP A 19 14.10 2.53 6.51
C TRP A 19 14.59 3.22 7.78
N ILE A 20 15.58 2.66 8.46
CA ILE A 20 16.16 3.28 9.65
C ILE A 20 16.83 4.62 9.31
N GLU A 21 17.60 4.67 8.22
CA GLU A 21 18.19 5.93 7.75
C GLU A 21 17.10 6.96 7.42
N LEU A 22 16.03 6.52 6.77
CA LEU A 22 14.90 7.36 6.43
C LEU A 22 14.22 7.93 7.69
N LEU A 23 13.91 7.08 8.67
CA LEU A 23 13.28 7.52 9.91
C LEU A 23 14.17 8.53 10.67
N ARG A 24 15.50 8.38 10.61
CA ARG A 24 16.44 9.36 11.17
C ARG A 24 16.48 10.66 10.37
N LYS A 25 16.50 10.59 9.04
CA LYS A 25 16.46 11.76 8.14
C LYS A 25 15.24 12.65 8.44
N TYR A 26 14.12 12.04 8.76
CA TYR A 26 12.86 12.72 9.10
C TYR A 26 12.64 12.90 10.61
N GLN A 27 13.67 12.68 11.44
CA GLN A 27 13.64 12.88 12.90
C GLN A 27 12.56 12.07 13.64
N LEU A 28 12.07 10.98 13.04
CA LEU A 28 11.10 10.06 13.67
C LEU A 28 11.76 9.13 14.70
N ILE A 29 13.09 8.96 14.61
CA ILE A 29 13.92 8.28 15.62
C ILE A 29 15.00 9.26 16.09
N THR A 30 14.98 9.57 17.38
CA THR A 30 15.99 10.42 18.05
C THR A 30 16.97 9.62 18.91
N GLU A 31 16.64 8.36 19.20
CA GLU A 31 17.45 7.49 20.04
C GLU A 31 18.71 6.96 19.33
N GLU A 32 19.68 6.54 20.12
CA GLU A 32 20.84 5.80 19.60
C GLU A 32 20.39 4.49 18.93
N VAL A 33 20.86 4.27 17.70
CA VAL A 33 20.60 3.04 16.93
C VAL A 33 21.84 2.15 16.92
N VAL A 34 21.68 0.93 17.40
CA VAL A 34 22.70 -0.11 17.40
C VAL A 34 22.24 -1.27 16.52
N ILE A 35 23.11 -1.75 15.63
CA ILE A 35 22.76 -2.73 14.59
C ILE A 35 23.71 -3.93 14.66
N GLN A 36 23.15 -5.11 14.90
CA GLN A 36 23.80 -6.39 14.67
C GLN A 36 23.38 -6.93 13.29
N TYR A 37 24.35 -7.23 12.43
CA TYR A 37 24.08 -7.65 11.04
C TYR A 37 24.96 -8.82 10.58
N GLY A 38 24.52 -9.57 9.57
CA GLY A 38 25.31 -10.63 8.94
C GLY A 38 26.02 -10.16 7.67
N SER A 39 25.25 -10.08 6.58
CA SER A 39 25.77 -9.83 5.23
C SER A 39 25.32 -8.50 4.60
N SER A 40 24.59 -7.64 5.33
CA SER A 40 24.15 -6.33 4.82
C SER A 40 25.32 -5.45 4.37
N THR A 41 25.08 -4.65 3.33
CA THR A 41 26.11 -3.79 2.70
C THR A 41 25.88 -2.30 2.92
N PHE A 42 24.67 -1.94 3.38
CA PHE A 42 24.28 -0.57 3.65
C PHE A 42 24.00 -0.35 5.14
N PHE A 43 24.45 0.77 5.70
CA PHE A 43 24.23 1.12 7.11
C PHE A 43 23.81 2.59 7.26
N PRO A 44 22.85 2.90 8.17
CA PRO A 44 22.45 4.26 8.46
C PRO A 44 23.61 5.09 9.01
N ASN A 45 23.72 6.34 8.56
CA ASN A 45 24.74 7.26 9.04
C ASN A 45 24.67 7.45 10.56
N GLY A 46 25.81 7.25 11.24
CA GLY A 46 25.92 7.40 12.69
C GLY A 46 25.22 6.31 13.49
N ALA A 47 24.93 5.13 12.92
CA ALA A 47 24.55 3.95 13.68
C ALA A 47 25.81 3.19 14.17
N ARG A 48 25.75 2.61 15.37
CA ARG A 48 26.80 1.69 15.83
C ARG A 48 26.52 0.31 15.25
N VAL A 49 27.48 -0.28 14.54
CA VAL A 49 27.28 -1.52 13.80
C VAL A 49 28.23 -2.62 14.25
N TYR A 50 27.72 -3.83 14.38
CA TYR A 50 28.46 -5.02 14.77
C TYR A 50 28.11 -6.19 13.85
N GLN A 51 29.11 -6.77 13.20
CA GLN A 51 28.88 -7.91 12.31
C GLN A 51 28.67 -9.22 13.10
N VAL A 52 29.47 -9.44 14.13
CA VAL A 52 29.32 -10.57 15.05
C VAL A 52 29.52 -10.06 16.46
N LEU A 53 28.59 -10.40 17.35
CA LEU A 53 28.66 -10.05 18.76
C LEU A 53 28.87 -11.30 19.61
N PRO A 54 29.80 -11.28 20.59
CA PRO A 54 29.84 -12.29 21.63
C PRO A 54 28.51 -12.34 22.41
N GLU A 55 28.10 -13.52 22.85
CA GLU A 55 26.81 -13.76 23.53
C GLU A 55 26.58 -12.82 24.73
N GLN A 56 27.63 -12.56 25.52
CA GLN A 56 27.55 -11.65 26.67
C GLN A 56 27.29 -10.19 26.27
N GLU A 57 27.87 -9.71 25.18
CA GLU A 57 27.64 -8.35 24.69
C GLU A 57 26.28 -8.22 24.03
N PHE A 58 25.85 -9.25 23.30
CA PHE A 58 24.52 -9.32 22.71
C PHE A 58 23.42 -9.24 23.78
N GLN A 59 23.57 -9.97 24.89
CA GLN A 59 22.62 -9.90 26.00
C GLN A 59 22.60 -8.51 26.66
N LYS A 60 23.78 -7.89 26.88
CA LYS A 60 23.84 -6.52 27.41
C LYS A 60 23.11 -5.51 26.52
N LEU A 61 23.23 -5.63 25.20
CA LEU A 61 22.52 -4.75 24.28
C LEU A 61 21.01 -4.97 24.33
N ILE A 62 20.56 -6.22 24.45
CA ILE A 62 19.14 -6.54 24.67
C ILE A 62 18.62 -5.88 25.94
N ASP A 63 19.36 -6.01 27.05
CA ASP A 63 18.94 -5.48 28.35
C ASP A 63 18.86 -3.95 28.34
N CYS A 64 19.76 -3.29 27.61
CA CYS A 64 19.76 -1.84 27.41
C CYS A 64 18.76 -1.34 26.37
N ALA A 65 18.16 -2.22 25.56
CA ALA A 65 17.26 -1.82 24.49
C ALA A 65 15.89 -1.40 25.04
N ASN A 66 15.34 -0.32 24.46
CA ASN A 66 13.96 0.12 24.68
C ASN A 66 13.01 -0.61 23.72
N LEU A 67 13.47 -0.83 22.49
CA LEU A 67 12.78 -1.58 21.45
C LEU A 67 13.79 -2.41 20.67
N ILE A 68 13.41 -3.66 20.36
CA ILE A 68 14.21 -4.55 19.54
C ILE A 68 13.55 -4.73 18.17
N VAL A 69 14.29 -4.48 17.09
CA VAL A 69 13.83 -4.71 15.71
C VAL A 69 14.51 -5.97 15.19
N GLY A 70 13.72 -7.01 14.96
CA GLY A 70 14.18 -8.30 14.46
C GLY A 70 13.79 -8.53 13.00
N HIS A 71 14.49 -9.42 12.29
CA HIS A 71 13.95 -9.96 11.05
C HIS A 71 12.85 -11.00 11.34
N CYS A 72 11.88 -11.13 10.43
CA CYS A 72 10.76 -12.08 10.55
C CYS A 72 11.18 -13.52 10.20
N GLY A 73 12.17 -14.05 10.92
CA GLY A 73 12.57 -15.46 10.86
C GLY A 73 12.14 -16.22 12.11
N GLU A 74 11.93 -17.53 11.97
CA GLU A 74 11.45 -18.38 13.07
C GLU A 74 12.36 -18.32 14.31
N GLY A 75 13.68 -18.41 14.12
CA GLY A 75 14.63 -18.37 15.23
C GLY A 75 14.68 -17.02 15.96
N THR A 76 14.57 -15.91 15.21
CA THR A 76 14.55 -14.56 15.77
C THR A 76 13.24 -14.29 16.49
N ALA A 77 12.10 -14.71 15.94
CA ALA A 77 10.81 -14.61 16.61
C ALA A 77 10.81 -15.39 17.95
N GLN A 78 11.31 -16.63 17.96
CA GLN A 78 11.41 -17.45 19.19
C GLN A 78 12.36 -16.85 20.23
N LEU A 79 13.47 -16.26 19.78
CA LEU A 79 14.40 -15.56 20.67
C LEU A 79 13.73 -14.36 21.32
N LEU A 80 13.07 -13.50 20.53
CA LEU A 80 12.48 -12.25 21.00
C LEU A 80 11.23 -12.46 21.87
N GLU A 81 10.40 -13.46 21.55
CA GLU A 81 9.30 -13.92 22.43
C GLU A 81 9.85 -14.43 23.79
N GLY A 82 11.08 -14.96 23.77
CA GLY A 82 11.84 -15.35 24.95
C GLY A 82 12.33 -14.18 25.82
N LEU A 83 12.25 -12.94 25.38
CA LEU A 83 12.75 -11.76 26.09
C LEU A 83 11.61 -11.00 26.79
N ASP A 84 11.95 -10.24 27.82
CA ASP A 84 11.02 -9.32 28.47
C ASP A 84 11.23 -7.89 27.94
N LYS A 85 11.15 -7.76 26.61
CA LYS A 85 11.43 -6.51 25.90
C LYS A 85 10.42 -6.31 24.76
N PRO A 86 9.95 -5.07 24.52
CA PRO A 86 9.18 -4.77 23.33
C PRO A 86 9.99 -5.09 22.08
N TYR A 87 9.36 -5.75 21.11
CA TYR A 87 9.98 -6.06 19.84
C TYR A 87 9.03 -5.90 18.66
N VAL A 88 9.62 -5.67 17.50
CA VAL A 88 8.92 -5.62 16.21
C VAL A 88 9.68 -6.48 15.21
N LEU A 89 8.95 -7.26 14.41
CA LEU A 89 9.54 -8.08 13.35
C LEU A 89 9.37 -7.41 11.98
N VAL A 90 10.38 -7.53 11.14
CA VAL A 90 10.40 -6.99 9.77
C VAL A 90 10.65 -8.13 8.79
N PRO A 91 9.72 -8.44 7.88
CA PRO A 91 9.92 -9.51 6.90
C PRO A 91 10.88 -9.10 5.79
N ARG A 92 11.69 -10.05 5.34
CA ARG A 92 12.50 -9.92 4.11
C ARG A 92 11.64 -10.26 2.89
N SER A 93 11.96 -9.64 1.75
CA SER A 93 11.29 -9.93 0.48
C SER A 93 12.28 -10.31 -0.62
N HIS A 94 11.83 -11.23 -1.49
CA HIS A 94 12.57 -11.61 -2.70
C HIS A 94 12.78 -10.41 -3.65
N ARG A 95 11.84 -9.44 -3.70
CA ARG A 95 11.93 -8.24 -4.55
C ARG A 95 13.21 -7.44 -4.30
N PHE A 96 13.63 -7.33 -3.04
CA PHE A 96 14.84 -6.62 -2.64
C PHE A 96 16.11 -7.48 -2.67
N ARG A 97 16.00 -8.74 -3.15
CA ARG A 97 17.08 -9.75 -3.12
C ARG A 97 17.54 -10.07 -1.70
N GLU A 98 16.65 -9.95 -0.74
CA GLU A 98 16.93 -10.18 0.69
C GLU A 98 16.60 -11.61 1.13
N HIS A 99 15.94 -12.38 0.26
CA HIS A 99 15.58 -13.78 0.45
C HIS A 99 15.36 -14.47 -0.91
N VAL A 100 15.31 -15.81 -0.91
CA VAL A 100 15.08 -16.62 -2.14
C VAL A 100 13.61 -16.62 -2.55
N ASP A 101 12.71 -16.50 -1.58
CA ASP A 101 11.26 -16.51 -1.72
C ASP A 101 10.62 -15.54 -0.70
N ASP A 102 9.31 -15.32 -0.82
CA ASP A 102 8.55 -14.47 0.10
C ASP A 102 8.02 -15.25 1.32
N HIS A 103 8.67 -16.34 1.74
CA HIS A 103 8.21 -17.13 2.89
C HIS A 103 8.15 -16.32 4.20
N GLN A 104 9.07 -15.36 4.38
CA GLN A 104 9.02 -14.47 5.55
C GLN A 104 7.81 -13.53 5.54
N MET A 105 7.30 -13.14 4.36
CA MET A 105 6.06 -12.36 4.24
C MET A 105 4.85 -13.20 4.65
N GLU A 106 4.80 -14.48 4.27
CA GLU A 106 3.74 -15.39 4.71
C GLU A 106 3.77 -15.65 6.23
N MET A 107 4.98 -15.79 6.81
CA MET A 107 5.13 -15.90 8.27
C MET A 107 4.67 -14.63 8.98
N ALA A 108 4.99 -13.46 8.42
CA ALA A 108 4.54 -12.19 8.96
C ALA A 108 3.01 -12.10 9.03
N ASP A 109 2.29 -12.55 8.00
CA ASP A 109 0.82 -12.60 8.01
C ASP A 109 0.29 -13.46 9.18
N ALA A 110 0.89 -14.63 9.41
CA ALA A 110 0.47 -15.51 10.50
C ALA A 110 0.89 -15.04 11.90
N PHE A 111 2.02 -14.34 12.02
CA PHE A 111 2.45 -13.73 13.28
C PHE A 111 1.58 -12.52 13.64
N GLU A 112 1.21 -11.71 12.65
CA GLU A 112 0.29 -10.59 12.87
C GLU A 112 -1.09 -11.07 13.32
N GLN A 113 -1.62 -12.17 12.75
CA GLN A 113 -2.86 -12.81 13.23
C GLN A 113 -2.81 -13.23 14.71
N ARG A 114 -1.61 -13.35 15.29
CA ARG A 114 -1.39 -13.70 16.70
C ARG A 114 -1.11 -12.48 17.57
N GLY A 115 -1.23 -11.27 17.03
CA GLY A 115 -0.97 -10.02 17.74
C GLY A 115 0.52 -9.66 17.89
N ILE A 116 1.41 -10.29 17.12
CA ILE A 116 2.82 -9.89 17.08
C ILE A 116 2.97 -8.63 16.21
N ALA A 117 3.74 -7.66 16.69
CA ALA A 117 4.04 -6.43 15.95
C ALA A 117 4.90 -6.73 14.72
N ILE A 118 4.32 -6.52 13.53
CA ILE A 118 4.99 -6.67 12.23
C ILE A 118 5.07 -5.31 11.54
N ALA A 119 6.28 -4.82 11.25
CA ALA A 119 6.46 -3.64 10.41
C ALA A 119 6.68 -4.05 8.95
N ARG A 120 5.77 -3.64 8.05
CA ARG A 120 5.85 -3.92 6.61
C ARG A 120 6.27 -2.70 5.78
N SER A 121 6.37 -1.54 6.42
CA SER A 121 6.82 -0.29 5.80
C SER A 121 7.59 0.57 6.82
N PRO A 122 8.32 1.60 6.38
CA PRO A 122 8.96 2.55 7.28
C PRO A 122 7.96 3.24 8.20
N ALA A 123 6.75 3.51 7.71
CA ALA A 123 5.68 4.13 8.48
C ALA A 123 5.16 3.21 9.60
N ASP A 124 5.00 1.91 9.32
CA ASP A 124 4.65 0.94 10.38
C ASP A 124 5.74 0.92 11.45
N LEU A 125 7.03 0.87 11.04
CA LEU A 125 8.15 0.90 11.98
C LEU A 125 8.16 2.17 12.83
N ALA A 126 7.92 3.34 12.23
CA ALA A 126 7.83 4.61 12.96
C ALA A 126 6.71 4.60 14.01
N LYS A 127 5.54 4.05 13.67
CA LYS A 127 4.41 3.89 14.61
C LYS A 127 4.78 2.97 15.77
N PHE A 128 5.44 1.84 15.52
CA PHE A 128 5.89 0.94 16.58
C PHE A 128 6.93 1.58 17.50
N VAL A 129 7.88 2.35 16.94
CA VAL A 129 8.84 3.13 17.73
C VAL A 129 8.09 4.09 18.66
N LYS A 130 7.14 4.87 18.14
CA LYS A 130 6.34 5.81 18.95
C LYS A 130 5.54 5.10 20.04
N LEU A 131 4.89 3.98 19.71
CA LEU A 131 4.12 3.19 20.67
C LEU A 131 5.01 2.64 21.78
N SER A 132 6.21 2.13 21.46
CA SER A 132 7.15 1.64 22.47
C SER A 132 7.65 2.72 23.43
N GLN A 133 7.63 3.98 23.02
CA GLN A 133 7.99 5.13 23.86
C GLN A 133 6.83 5.63 24.73
N THR A 134 5.58 5.26 24.41
CA THR A 134 4.37 5.85 25.02
C THR A 134 3.54 4.84 25.81
N ALA A 135 3.62 3.55 25.49
CA ALA A 135 2.94 2.49 26.21
C ALA A 135 3.93 1.68 27.07
N GLU A 136 3.57 1.44 28.33
CA GLU A 136 4.06 0.27 29.06
C GLU A 136 3.48 -0.96 28.33
N VAL A 137 4.22 -1.48 27.34
CA VAL A 137 3.78 -2.62 26.54
C VAL A 137 3.74 -3.85 27.45
N ASN A 138 2.55 -4.17 27.96
CA ASN A 138 2.24 -5.50 28.48
C ASN A 138 2.37 -6.48 27.30
N THR A 139 3.52 -7.15 27.23
CA THR A 139 3.75 -8.33 26.39
C THR A 139 2.71 -9.36 26.83
N GLY A 140 1.60 -9.42 26.10
CA GLY A 140 0.48 -10.29 26.43
C GLY A 140 0.97 -11.73 26.53
N GLN A 141 1.14 -12.23 27.76
CA GLN A 141 1.33 -13.63 28.01
C GLN A 141 0.08 -14.33 27.51
N VAL A 142 0.23 -15.08 26.43
CA VAL A 142 -0.84 -15.91 25.92
C VAL A 142 -1.09 -17.03 26.93
N GLU A 143 -2.24 -17.01 27.59
CA GLU A 143 -2.61 -18.01 28.60
C GLU A 143 -2.82 -19.39 27.93
N GLU A 144 -2.11 -20.41 28.40
CA GLU A 144 -2.14 -21.78 27.86
C GLU A 144 -3.26 -22.63 28.48
N THR A 145 -4.41 -22.01 28.74
CA THR A 145 -5.49 -22.61 29.54
C THR A 145 -6.05 -23.88 28.90
N GLN A 146 -6.29 -23.87 27.59
CA GLN A 146 -6.82 -25.04 26.87
C GLN A 146 -5.85 -26.22 26.85
N LEU A 147 -4.55 -25.96 26.61
CA LEU A 147 -3.55 -27.03 26.63
C LEU A 147 -3.39 -27.59 28.04
N CYS A 148 -3.34 -26.73 29.06
CA CYS A 148 -3.22 -27.17 30.44
C CYS A 148 -4.42 -28.04 30.84
N GLN A 149 -5.64 -27.63 30.50
CA GLN A 149 -6.84 -28.41 30.77
C GLN A 149 -6.81 -29.76 30.07
N TYR A 150 -6.48 -29.80 28.77
CA TYR A 150 -6.37 -31.06 28.03
C TYR A 150 -5.36 -32.02 28.66
N LEU A 151 -4.19 -31.51 29.06
CA LEU A 151 -3.16 -32.31 29.70
C LEU A 151 -3.60 -32.83 31.08
N GLN A 152 -4.28 -32.01 31.88
CA GLN A 152 -4.81 -32.39 33.20
C GLN A 152 -5.90 -33.47 33.12
N GLU A 153 -6.74 -33.43 32.08
CA GLU A 153 -7.80 -34.41 31.87
C GLU A 153 -7.25 -35.79 31.45
N HIS A 154 -6.12 -35.83 30.74
CA HIS A 154 -5.58 -37.07 30.15
C HIS A 154 -4.38 -37.65 30.91
N TYR A 155 -3.69 -36.86 31.73
CA TYR A 155 -2.45 -37.26 32.40
C TYR A 155 -2.41 -36.80 33.85
N GLN A 156 -2.18 -37.74 34.77
CA GLN A 156 -1.92 -37.47 36.19
C GLN A 156 -0.68 -38.24 36.65
N PRO A 157 0.53 -37.86 36.20
CA PRO A 157 1.74 -38.59 36.55
C PRO A 157 2.12 -38.36 38.02
N GLN A 158 2.59 -39.41 38.68
CA GLN A 158 3.24 -39.25 39.98
C GLN A 158 4.67 -38.76 39.82
N LYS A 159 5.31 -39.04 38.67
CA LYS A 159 6.70 -38.64 38.40
C LYS A 159 6.90 -38.09 36.99
N MET A 160 7.36 -36.84 36.89
CA MET A 160 7.49 -36.11 35.63
C MET A 160 8.93 -35.67 35.33
N MET A 161 9.28 -35.64 34.05
CA MET A 161 10.49 -34.97 33.56
C MET A 161 10.14 -33.88 32.55
N LEU A 162 10.66 -32.68 32.76
CA LEU A 162 10.46 -31.52 31.90
C LEU A 162 11.75 -31.28 31.10
N VAL A 163 11.65 -31.29 29.76
CA VAL A 163 12.81 -31.13 28.88
C VAL A 163 12.57 -30.03 27.86
N CYS A 164 13.34 -28.96 27.94
CA CYS A 164 13.29 -27.84 27.01
C CYS A 164 14.69 -27.25 26.80
N SER A 165 14.87 -26.41 25.78
CA SER A 165 16.02 -25.50 25.76
C SER A 165 15.74 -24.27 26.62
N SER A 166 16.73 -23.42 26.84
CA SER A 166 16.53 -22.07 27.39
C SER A 166 15.72 -21.17 26.42
N GLY A 167 15.39 -19.95 26.86
CA GLY A 167 14.69 -18.94 26.05
C GLY A 167 13.20 -19.25 25.87
N GLY A 168 12.67 -19.06 24.65
CA GLY A 168 11.24 -19.22 24.35
C GLY A 168 10.66 -20.60 24.71
N HIS A 169 11.40 -21.69 24.52
CA HIS A 169 10.94 -23.04 24.92
C HIS A 169 10.83 -23.20 26.44
N PHE A 170 11.69 -22.52 27.22
CA PHE A 170 11.63 -22.53 28.68
C PHE A 170 10.46 -21.69 29.18
N LYS A 171 10.27 -20.47 28.65
CA LYS A 171 9.08 -19.66 28.95
C LYS A 171 7.79 -20.37 28.57
N TYR A 172 7.78 -21.08 27.44
CA TYR A 172 6.62 -21.87 27.03
C TYR A 172 6.39 -23.01 28.02
N MET A 173 7.43 -23.70 28.49
CA MET A 173 7.28 -24.67 29.57
C MET A 173 6.71 -24.03 30.84
N GLN A 174 7.17 -22.83 31.20
CA GLN A 174 6.63 -22.07 32.35
C GLN A 174 5.15 -21.71 32.18
N SER A 175 4.68 -21.41 30.96
CA SER A 175 3.24 -21.18 30.74
C SER A 175 2.38 -22.44 30.98
N LEU A 176 2.99 -23.63 30.98
CA LEU A 176 2.33 -24.90 31.35
C LEU A 176 2.40 -25.19 32.86
N LYS A 177 2.82 -24.22 33.68
CA LYS A 177 2.89 -24.33 35.14
C LYS A 177 1.61 -24.86 35.79
N PRO A 178 0.40 -24.42 35.39
CA PRO A 178 -0.83 -24.99 35.94
C PRO A 178 -0.97 -26.51 35.80
N PHE A 179 -0.32 -27.12 34.79
CA PHE A 179 -0.29 -28.57 34.60
C PHE A 179 0.84 -29.23 35.41
N TRP A 180 2.10 -28.81 35.22
CA TRP A 180 3.22 -29.55 35.79
C TRP A 180 3.47 -29.28 37.28
N GLU A 181 2.95 -28.18 37.84
CA GLU A 181 3.11 -27.85 39.27
C GLU A 181 2.36 -28.85 40.17
N GLN A 182 1.31 -29.49 39.64
CA GLN A 182 0.52 -30.52 40.32
C GLN A 182 1.34 -31.78 40.65
N CYS A 183 2.43 -32.03 39.91
CA CYS A 183 3.32 -33.16 40.13
C CYS A 183 4.52 -32.72 40.99
N SER A 184 4.51 -33.07 42.29
CA SER A 184 5.61 -32.73 43.22
C SER A 184 6.92 -33.45 42.91
N ASP A 185 6.86 -34.69 42.42
CA ASP A 185 8.04 -35.45 42.02
C ASP A 185 8.40 -35.14 40.54
N ARG A 186 9.12 -34.03 40.33
CA ARG A 186 9.58 -33.56 39.00
C ARG A 186 11.10 -33.41 38.88
N ALA A 187 11.60 -33.56 37.65
CA ALA A 187 12.99 -33.31 37.29
C ALA A 187 13.09 -32.45 36.02
N TRP A 188 14.04 -31.52 35.99
CA TRP A 188 14.27 -30.60 34.87
C TRP A 188 15.52 -30.96 34.07
N VAL A 189 15.43 -30.82 32.76
CA VAL A 189 16.57 -30.84 31.84
C VAL A 189 16.49 -29.61 30.94
N THR A 190 17.46 -28.70 31.07
CA THR A 190 17.57 -27.50 30.23
C THR A 190 19.01 -27.02 30.11
N PHE A 191 19.24 -25.92 29.39
CA PHE A 191 20.54 -25.26 29.34
C PHE A 191 20.75 -24.35 30.55
N ARG A 192 21.99 -24.29 31.04
CA ARG A 192 22.37 -23.43 32.15
C ARG A 192 22.49 -21.98 31.69
N THR A 193 21.54 -21.14 32.10
CA THR A 193 21.53 -19.69 31.87
C THR A 193 21.12 -18.98 33.16
N GLY A 194 21.37 -17.66 33.27
CA GLY A 194 20.97 -16.90 34.45
C GLY A 194 19.48 -17.09 34.80
N THR A 195 18.60 -17.01 33.80
CA THR A 195 17.15 -17.21 33.95
C THR A 195 16.78 -18.60 34.43
N THR A 196 17.36 -19.67 33.86
CA THR A 196 17.01 -21.04 34.24
C THR A 196 17.57 -21.42 35.62
N GLU A 197 18.69 -20.80 36.03
CA GLU A 197 19.23 -20.99 37.39
C GLU A 197 18.40 -20.32 38.47
N THR A 198 17.80 -19.17 38.16
CA THR A 198 16.95 -18.42 39.09
C THR A 198 15.51 -18.94 39.17
N GLU A 199 14.92 -19.32 38.03
CA GLU A 199 13.49 -19.70 37.97
C GLU A 199 13.22 -21.17 38.27
N ILE A 200 14.21 -22.06 38.13
CA ILE A 200 14.05 -23.48 38.49
C ILE A 200 14.43 -23.68 39.96
N GLU A 201 13.42 -23.68 40.82
CA GLU A 201 13.54 -23.93 42.26
C GLU A 201 13.72 -25.42 42.59
N ASP A 202 13.39 -26.34 41.66
CA ASP A 202 13.49 -27.78 41.90
C ASP A 202 14.94 -28.26 42.11
N ASP A 203 15.16 -29.02 43.19
CA ASP A 203 16.46 -29.62 43.52
C ASP A 203 17.01 -30.53 42.42
N ARG A 204 16.12 -31.13 41.62
CA ARG A 204 16.46 -32.09 40.56
C ARG A 204 16.48 -31.42 39.19
N ARG A 205 17.48 -30.55 39.02
CA ARG A 205 17.77 -29.88 37.75
C ARG A 205 19.07 -30.38 37.13
N TYR A 206 19.02 -30.68 35.84
CA TYR A 206 20.13 -31.20 35.06
C TYR A 206 20.43 -30.27 33.89
N TRP A 207 21.72 -29.97 33.72
CA TRP A 207 22.18 -29.04 32.69
C TRP A 207 22.65 -29.79 31.44
N ALA A 208 21.93 -29.63 30.34
CA ALA A 208 22.32 -30.16 29.04
C ALA A 208 23.41 -29.29 28.38
N HIS A 209 24.16 -29.88 27.46
CA HIS A 209 25.22 -29.21 26.73
C HIS A 209 24.66 -28.46 25.52
N SER A 210 24.85 -27.13 25.51
CA SER A 210 24.48 -26.23 24.43
C SER A 210 25.71 -25.84 23.59
N PRO A 211 25.56 -25.55 22.27
CA PRO A 211 24.41 -25.83 21.44
C PRO A 211 24.33 -27.33 21.13
N THR A 212 23.11 -27.87 21.04
CA THR A 212 22.88 -29.28 20.65
C THR A 212 22.64 -29.44 19.14
N ASN A 213 22.02 -28.43 18.51
CA ASN A 213 21.77 -28.45 17.07
C ASN A 213 23.08 -28.19 16.32
N ARG A 214 23.37 -29.01 15.29
CA ARG A 214 24.55 -28.89 14.43
C ARG A 214 25.91 -29.02 15.15
N ASN A 215 25.93 -29.52 16.39
CA ASN A 215 27.16 -29.77 17.17
C ASN A 215 27.18 -31.23 17.66
N LEU A 216 27.88 -32.08 16.91
CA LEU A 216 27.92 -33.53 17.14
C LEU A 216 28.54 -33.92 18.50
N PRO A 217 29.65 -33.31 18.96
CA PRO A 217 30.20 -33.58 20.30
C PRO A 217 29.19 -33.36 21.43
N ASN A 218 28.45 -32.25 21.40
CA ASN A 218 27.45 -31.95 22.43
C ASN A 218 26.24 -32.88 22.36
N LEU A 219 25.85 -33.32 21.16
CA LEU A 219 24.81 -34.34 21.00
C LEU A 219 25.20 -35.67 21.66
N ILE A 220 26.46 -36.11 21.50
CA ILE A 220 26.97 -37.34 22.14
C ILE A 220 27.00 -37.18 23.67
N ARG A 221 27.46 -36.03 24.17
CA ARG A 221 27.44 -35.73 25.61
C ARG A 221 26.01 -35.74 26.17
N ASN A 222 25.05 -35.20 25.43
CA ASN A 222 23.65 -35.20 25.82
C ASN A 222 23.00 -36.59 25.76
N LEU A 223 23.44 -37.48 24.86
CA LEU A 223 23.02 -38.89 24.87
C LEU A 223 23.49 -39.61 26.15
N GLY A 224 24.75 -39.40 26.56
CA GLY A 224 25.28 -39.96 27.80
C GLY A 224 24.56 -39.40 29.04
N LEU A 225 24.30 -38.09 29.04
CA LEU A 225 23.53 -37.43 30.10
C LEU A 225 22.10 -37.96 30.15
N ALA A 226 21.42 -38.08 29.01
CA ALA A 226 20.06 -38.61 28.92
C ALA A 226 19.97 -40.02 29.50
N PHE A 227 20.91 -40.91 29.15
CA PHE A 227 20.94 -42.26 29.71
C PHE A 227 21.08 -42.26 31.24
N SER A 228 22.00 -41.46 31.78
CA SER A 228 22.26 -41.36 33.22
C SER A 228 21.05 -40.78 33.97
N VAL A 229 20.52 -39.65 33.50
CA VAL A 229 19.44 -38.91 34.14
C VAL A 229 18.13 -39.69 34.09
N VAL A 230 17.76 -40.24 32.93
CA VAL A 230 16.53 -41.03 32.79
C VAL A 230 16.60 -42.31 33.63
N ARG A 231 17.74 -42.99 33.68
CA ARG A 231 17.90 -44.20 34.51
C ARG A 231 17.79 -43.90 36.00
N ARG A 232 18.27 -42.74 36.44
CA ARG A 232 18.22 -42.29 37.85
C ARG A 232 16.83 -41.81 38.24
N GLN A 233 16.18 -41.02 37.38
CA GLN A 233 14.88 -40.43 37.69
C GLN A 233 13.72 -41.37 37.42
N ARG A 234 13.78 -42.21 36.37
CA ARG A 234 12.66 -43.09 35.93
C ARG A 234 11.32 -42.36 35.88
N PRO A 235 11.18 -41.32 35.04
CA PRO A 235 9.92 -40.59 34.93
C PRO A 235 8.80 -41.47 34.37
N GLU A 236 7.57 -41.26 34.81
CA GLU A 236 6.38 -41.85 34.21
C GLU A 236 5.95 -41.07 32.97
N LEU A 237 6.08 -39.73 33.03
CA LEU A 237 5.78 -38.80 31.95
C LEU A 237 6.99 -37.92 31.64
N ILE A 238 7.28 -37.74 30.36
CA ILE A 238 8.24 -36.73 29.88
C ILE A 238 7.55 -35.75 28.95
N LEU A 239 7.70 -34.46 29.23
CA LEU A 239 7.09 -33.36 28.48
C LEU A 239 8.17 -32.49 27.86
N SER A 240 8.02 -32.15 26.58
CA SER A 240 8.87 -31.20 25.88
C SER A 240 8.08 -30.18 25.06
N THR A 241 8.58 -28.95 25.00
CA THR A 241 8.00 -27.82 24.26
C THR A 241 8.63 -27.55 22.89
N GLY A 242 9.28 -28.56 22.26
CA GLY A 242 9.72 -28.44 20.86
C GLY A 242 11.24 -28.38 20.63
N ALA A 243 12.07 -28.54 21.67
CA ALA A 243 13.50 -28.29 21.56
C ALA A 243 14.29 -29.49 20.98
N GLY A 244 15.32 -29.22 20.16
CA GLY A 244 16.22 -30.26 19.63
C GLY A 244 16.98 -31.05 20.70
N VAL A 245 17.30 -30.40 21.82
CA VAL A 245 17.93 -31.04 22.99
C VAL A 245 17.06 -32.14 23.60
N ALA A 246 15.75 -32.12 23.35
CA ALA A 246 14.82 -33.05 23.96
C ALA A 246 14.91 -34.46 23.36
N VAL A 247 15.31 -34.60 22.09
CA VAL A 247 15.27 -35.88 21.36
C VAL A 247 16.00 -37.02 22.09
N PRO A 248 17.26 -36.86 22.57
CA PRO A 248 17.95 -37.90 23.35
C PRO A 248 17.20 -38.33 24.61
N PHE A 249 16.62 -37.39 25.35
CA PHE A 249 15.95 -37.65 26.62
C PHE A 249 14.61 -38.35 26.41
N LEU A 250 13.83 -37.91 25.41
CA LEU A 250 12.53 -38.51 25.08
C LEU A 250 12.70 -39.95 24.58
N LEU A 251 13.70 -40.21 23.72
CA LEU A 251 14.01 -41.57 23.28
C LEU A 251 14.44 -42.47 24.44
N ALA A 252 15.33 -41.97 25.30
CA ALA A 252 15.79 -42.74 26.47
C ALA A 252 14.63 -43.05 27.43
N ALA A 253 13.76 -42.08 27.72
CA ALA A 253 12.59 -42.27 28.57
C ALA A 253 11.64 -43.33 28.00
N LYS A 254 11.34 -43.25 26.69
CA LYS A 254 10.48 -44.23 26.02
C LYS A 254 11.05 -45.64 26.06
N TRP A 255 12.32 -45.82 25.70
CA TRP A 255 12.89 -47.15 25.51
C TRP A 255 13.32 -47.82 26.82
N PHE A 256 13.82 -47.05 27.79
CA PHE A 256 14.32 -47.63 29.06
C PHE A 256 13.30 -47.62 30.19
N CYS A 257 12.39 -46.65 30.21
CA CYS A 257 11.41 -46.50 31.28
C CYS A 257 9.97 -46.76 30.82
N LYS A 258 9.74 -46.93 29.52
CA LYS A 258 8.38 -47.00 28.92
C LYS A 258 7.51 -45.81 29.32
N SER A 259 8.14 -44.66 29.55
CA SER A 259 7.47 -43.42 29.91
C SER A 259 6.52 -42.97 28.80
N GLN A 260 5.46 -42.27 29.19
CA GLN A 260 4.62 -41.53 28.26
C GLN A 260 5.38 -40.30 27.77
N VAL A 261 5.41 -40.09 26.45
CA VAL A 261 6.17 -39.01 25.80
C VAL A 261 5.23 -38.01 25.17
N ILE A 262 5.21 -36.80 25.72
CA ILE A 262 4.45 -35.67 25.19
C ILE A 262 5.41 -34.68 24.54
N PHE A 263 5.15 -34.39 23.27
CA PHE A 263 5.87 -33.37 22.52
C PHE A 263 4.89 -32.30 22.07
N VAL A 264 5.04 -31.10 22.63
CA VAL A 264 4.28 -29.92 22.23
C VAL A 264 5.09 -29.19 21.18
N GLU A 265 4.57 -29.13 19.95
CA GLU A 265 5.22 -28.44 18.86
C GLU A 265 5.25 -26.93 19.11
N SER A 266 6.27 -26.28 18.55
CA SER A 266 6.42 -24.83 18.67
C SER A 266 5.19 -24.11 18.12
N LYS A 267 4.71 -23.12 18.86
CA LYS A 267 3.62 -22.25 18.42
C LYS A 267 3.91 -21.64 17.05
N THR A 268 5.18 -21.34 16.74
CA THR A 268 5.59 -20.70 15.49
C THR A 268 5.54 -21.60 14.25
N ARG A 269 5.24 -22.90 14.40
CA ARG A 269 5.16 -23.85 13.27
C ARG A 269 3.77 -23.88 12.66
N LEU A 270 3.67 -23.60 11.36
CA LEU A 270 2.40 -23.45 10.64
C LEU A 270 2.21 -24.41 9.46
N LYS A 271 3.30 -24.88 8.84
CA LYS A 271 3.22 -25.72 7.63
C LYS A 271 3.70 -27.15 7.85
N ASN A 272 4.67 -27.35 8.73
CA ASN A 272 5.28 -28.65 8.99
C ASN A 272 5.76 -28.74 10.44
N ILE A 273 5.79 -29.96 10.97
CA ILE A 273 6.38 -30.27 12.28
C ILE A 273 7.92 -30.15 12.26
N SER A 274 8.51 -29.90 13.43
CA SER A 274 9.94 -29.78 13.64
C SER A 274 10.69 -31.07 13.28
N LEU A 275 11.99 -30.94 12.97
CA LEU A 275 12.86 -32.11 12.74
C LEU A 275 12.86 -33.06 13.95
N SER A 276 12.83 -32.51 15.17
CA SER A 276 12.72 -33.26 16.43
C SER A 276 11.46 -34.11 16.46
N ALA A 277 10.28 -33.52 16.19
CA ALA A 277 9.02 -34.24 16.13
C ALA A 277 9.03 -35.32 15.03
N ARG A 278 9.60 -35.03 13.85
CA ARG A 278 9.73 -36.01 12.75
C ARG A 278 10.57 -37.22 13.16
N ILE A 279 11.70 -36.99 13.83
CA ILE A 279 12.60 -38.05 14.30
C ILE A 279 11.88 -38.91 15.35
N LEU A 280 11.28 -38.27 16.37
CA LEU A 280 10.57 -38.98 17.43
C LEU A 280 9.38 -39.79 16.91
N LYS A 281 8.63 -39.24 15.94
CA LYS A 281 7.54 -39.95 15.27
C LYS A 281 8.05 -41.15 14.46
N LYS A 282 9.09 -40.96 13.64
CA LYS A 282 9.67 -42.04 12.81
C LYS A 282 10.19 -43.20 13.66
N LEU A 283 10.68 -42.90 14.86
CA LEU A 283 11.19 -43.89 15.82
C LEU A 283 10.10 -44.46 16.75
N GLY A 284 8.82 -44.12 16.55
CA GLY A 284 7.71 -44.63 17.35
C GLY A 284 7.77 -44.21 18.82
N ALA A 285 8.38 -43.06 19.11
CA ALA A 285 8.66 -42.63 20.46
C ALA A 285 7.69 -41.58 21.03
N LEU A 286 6.74 -41.10 20.24
CA LEU A 286 5.73 -40.12 20.67
C LEU A 286 4.43 -40.84 21.06
N ASP A 287 3.90 -40.54 22.24
CA ASP A 287 2.54 -40.92 22.63
C ASP A 287 1.55 -39.79 22.33
N LEU A 288 1.98 -38.54 22.48
CA LEU A 288 1.18 -37.36 22.14
C LEU A 288 2.04 -36.32 21.41
N LEU A 289 1.54 -35.87 20.26
CA LEU A 289 2.05 -34.72 19.53
C LEU A 289 0.98 -33.64 19.51
N VAL A 290 1.22 -32.52 20.20
CA VAL A 290 0.32 -31.36 20.16
C VAL A 290 0.79 -30.40 19.07
N VAL A 291 -0.11 -30.00 18.19
CA VAL A 291 0.15 -29.04 17.11
C VAL A 291 -0.75 -27.82 17.23
N ARG A 292 -0.24 -26.68 16.78
CA ARG A 292 -0.88 -25.36 16.92
C ARG A 292 -1.44 -24.79 15.63
N SER A 293 -1.37 -25.55 14.54
CA SER A 293 -1.85 -25.14 13.23
C SER A 293 -2.74 -26.24 12.66
N GLU A 294 -3.91 -25.84 12.20
CA GLU A 294 -4.86 -26.72 11.52
C GLU A 294 -4.23 -27.37 10.28
N ALA A 295 -3.49 -26.59 9.47
CA ALA A 295 -2.77 -27.10 8.31
C ALA A 295 -1.75 -28.21 8.67
N ILE A 296 -1.14 -28.17 9.87
CA ILE A 296 -0.27 -29.26 10.33
C ILE A 296 -1.11 -30.46 10.78
N ALA A 297 -2.23 -30.23 11.46
CA ALA A 297 -3.13 -31.29 11.90
C ALA A 297 -3.68 -32.09 10.71
N ASP A 298 -4.02 -31.43 9.60
CA ASP A 298 -4.47 -32.06 8.35
C ASP A 298 -3.41 -32.99 7.75
N ILE A 299 -2.15 -32.56 7.78
CA ILE A 299 -1.02 -33.38 7.28
C ILE A 299 -0.72 -34.55 8.24
N TYR A 300 -0.98 -34.35 9.54
CA TYR A 300 -0.64 -35.31 10.59
C TYR A 300 -1.85 -35.63 11.48
N PRO A 301 -2.79 -36.48 11.01
CA PRO A 301 -4.06 -36.74 11.70
C PRO A 301 -3.94 -37.47 13.05
N GLN A 302 -2.75 -37.98 13.39
CA GLN A 302 -2.46 -38.55 14.72
C GLN A 302 -2.01 -37.51 15.76
N SER A 303 -1.91 -36.24 15.37
CA SER A 303 -1.62 -35.14 16.28
C SER A 303 -2.90 -34.54 16.85
N VAL A 304 -2.79 -33.91 18.02
CA VAL A 304 -3.91 -33.20 18.64
C VAL A 304 -3.75 -31.71 18.35
N TYR A 305 -4.74 -31.15 17.68
CA TYR A 305 -4.81 -29.72 17.43
C TYR A 305 -5.41 -29.01 18.64
N ILE A 306 -4.64 -28.09 19.24
CA ILE A 306 -5.11 -27.23 20.33
C ILE A 306 -4.79 -25.79 19.94
N PRO A 307 -5.79 -24.94 19.65
CA PRO A 307 -5.57 -23.55 19.30
C PRO A 307 -4.99 -22.76 20.49
N ILE A 308 -4.43 -21.59 20.21
CA ILE A 308 -3.63 -20.83 21.18
C ILE A 308 -4.50 -19.84 21.99
N THR A 309 -5.73 -19.51 21.56
CA THR A 309 -6.83 -18.86 22.34
C THR A 309 -8.06 -18.66 21.44
N ASP A 310 -9.23 -18.37 22.03
CA ASP A 310 -10.55 -18.23 21.39
C ASP A 310 -10.56 -17.39 20.10
N GLU A 311 -11.15 -17.93 19.03
CA GLU A 311 -11.48 -17.19 17.81
C GLU A 311 -12.33 -15.93 18.08
N ASN A 312 -12.98 -15.84 19.25
CA ASN A 312 -13.76 -14.67 19.66
C ASN A 312 -12.90 -13.48 20.17
N ALA A 313 -11.66 -13.71 20.61
CA ALA A 313 -10.73 -12.62 20.95
C ALA A 313 -10.08 -11.99 19.70
N VAL A 314 -10.21 -12.65 18.54
CA VAL A 314 -9.79 -12.12 17.22
C VAL A 314 -10.56 -10.83 16.87
N ASN A 315 -11.71 -10.58 17.51
CA ASN A 315 -12.50 -9.35 17.33
C ASN A 315 -12.05 -8.17 18.23
N GLN A 316 -11.10 -8.36 19.13
CA GLN A 316 -10.33 -7.23 19.67
C GLN A 316 -8.99 -7.21 18.95
N GLU A 317 -9.01 -6.73 17.70
CA GLU A 317 -7.80 -6.26 17.03
C GLU A 317 -7.07 -5.35 18.04
N LYS A 318 -5.93 -5.79 18.60
CA LYS A 318 -4.98 -4.87 19.21
C LYS A 318 -4.64 -3.91 18.10
N ASP A 319 -5.21 -2.70 18.18
CA ASP A 319 -5.41 -1.87 17.02
C ASP A 319 -4.14 -1.10 16.63
N PHE A 320 -3.11 -1.86 16.25
CA PHE A 320 -1.94 -1.34 15.57
C PHE A 320 -2.31 -0.79 14.18
N LYS A 321 -3.54 -1.05 13.70
CA LYS A 321 -4.11 -0.54 12.44
C LYS A 321 -4.70 0.88 12.58
N GLN A 322 -5.11 1.31 13.78
CA GLN A 322 -5.98 2.48 14.01
C GLN A 322 -5.34 3.85 14.02
N ALA A 323 -4.06 3.99 14.37
CA ALA A 323 -3.43 5.30 14.30
C ALA A 323 -3.17 5.65 12.83
N SER A 324 -4.21 6.18 12.14
CA SER A 324 -4.09 6.79 10.82
C SER A 324 -3.09 7.94 10.89
N ILE A 325 -3.01 8.63 12.03
CA ILE A 325 -2.14 9.78 12.27
C ILE A 325 -1.21 9.50 13.47
N ALA A 326 0.07 9.83 13.35
CA ALA A 326 1.05 9.81 14.42
C ALA A 326 1.88 11.11 14.41
N LEU A 327 2.05 11.73 15.59
CA LEU A 327 2.77 12.99 15.76
C LEU A 327 4.16 12.79 16.38
N PHE A 328 5.17 13.42 15.78
CA PHE A 328 6.58 13.38 16.15
C PHE A 328 7.11 14.82 16.23
N GLY A 329 6.76 15.53 17.30
CA GLY A 329 7.11 16.95 17.42
C GLY A 329 6.38 17.76 16.35
N ASP A 330 7.14 18.44 15.48
CA ASP A 330 6.66 19.24 14.35
C ASP A 330 6.44 18.43 13.05
N VAL A 331 6.64 17.11 13.11
CA VAL A 331 6.41 16.17 12.00
C VAL A 331 5.18 15.33 12.27
N ALA A 332 4.25 15.30 11.32
CA ALA A 332 3.11 14.40 11.34
C ALA A 332 3.24 13.30 10.29
N LEU A 333 2.83 12.08 10.64
CA LEU A 333 2.77 10.92 9.76
C LEU A 333 1.30 10.50 9.63
N ILE A 334 0.73 10.60 8.43
CA ILE A 334 -0.64 10.17 8.12
C ILE A 334 -0.62 9.02 7.10
N SER A 335 -1.33 7.92 7.36
CA SER A 335 -1.45 6.80 6.42
C SER A 335 -2.71 6.94 5.58
N THR A 336 -2.59 6.63 4.29
CA THR A 336 -3.73 6.57 3.38
C THR A 336 -4.54 5.27 3.55
N PRO A 337 -5.82 5.27 3.15
CA PRO A 337 -6.63 4.05 3.05
C PRO A 337 -6.14 3.11 1.93
N GLU A 338 -6.60 1.85 1.97
CA GLU A 338 -6.24 0.84 0.95
C GLU A 338 -6.76 1.21 -0.44
N GLU A 339 -7.98 1.72 -0.51
CA GLU A 339 -8.57 2.28 -1.71
C GLU A 339 -8.75 3.77 -1.48
N LEU A 340 -8.07 4.61 -2.27
CA LEU A 340 -8.22 6.06 -2.23
C LEU A 340 -9.20 6.47 -3.34
N GLN A 341 -10.49 6.23 -3.06
CA GLN A 341 -11.64 6.50 -3.93
C GLN A 341 -12.59 7.47 -3.24
N PHE A 342 -13.53 8.06 -3.97
CA PHE A 342 -14.48 9.08 -3.51
C PHE A 342 -14.71 9.19 -1.97
N VAL A 343 -15.29 8.17 -1.34
CA VAL A 343 -15.64 8.20 0.11
C VAL A 343 -14.39 8.24 0.98
N THR A 344 -13.45 7.31 0.77
CA THR A 344 -12.25 7.17 1.58
C THR A 344 -11.25 8.32 1.35
N ALA A 345 -11.23 8.87 0.13
CA ALA A 345 -10.45 10.04 -0.22
C ALA A 345 -10.96 11.28 0.52
N ARG A 346 -12.29 11.46 0.62
CA ARG A 346 -12.87 12.55 1.41
C ARG A 346 -12.50 12.44 2.89
N ASP A 347 -12.66 11.26 3.47
CA ASP A 347 -12.41 11.06 4.88
C ASP A 347 -10.92 11.31 5.19
N PHE A 348 -10.02 10.85 4.31
CA PHE A 348 -8.60 11.20 4.37
C PHE A 348 -8.32 12.71 4.26
N LEU A 349 -9.02 13.44 3.38
CA LEU A 349 -8.86 14.89 3.25
C LEU A 349 -9.30 15.61 4.54
N LYS A 350 -10.37 15.18 5.19
CA LYS A 350 -10.84 15.75 6.47
C LYS A 350 -9.83 15.51 7.58
N ASP A 351 -9.28 14.30 7.64
CA ASP A 351 -8.20 13.95 8.58
C ASP A 351 -6.98 14.85 8.37
N PHE A 352 -6.59 15.07 7.11
CA PHE A 352 -5.49 15.96 6.73
C PHE A 352 -5.79 17.44 7.08
N GLN A 353 -7.01 17.92 6.84
CA GLN A 353 -7.41 19.28 7.21
C GLN A 353 -7.36 19.49 8.72
N THR A 354 -7.83 18.52 9.50
CA THR A 354 -7.78 18.56 10.97
C THR A 354 -6.33 18.62 11.44
N LEU A 355 -5.43 17.90 10.78
CA LEU A 355 -4.00 17.90 11.08
C LEU A 355 -3.33 19.25 10.82
N CYS A 356 -3.67 19.93 9.70
CA CYS A 356 -3.14 21.25 9.39
C CYS A 356 -3.81 22.39 10.19
N ASN A 357 -4.98 22.16 10.77
CA ASN A 357 -5.73 23.14 11.57
C ASN A 357 -5.42 23.09 13.07
N ALA A 358 -4.63 22.12 13.54
CA ALA A 358 -4.20 22.07 14.94
C ALA A 358 -3.32 23.31 15.26
N ASP A 359 -3.44 23.87 16.47
CA ASP A 359 -2.70 25.07 16.95
C ASP A 359 -1.16 24.94 16.90
N ASP A 360 -0.63 23.78 16.50
CA ASP A 360 0.79 23.50 16.32
C ASP A 360 1.19 23.71 14.85
N SER A 361 2.15 24.61 14.60
CA SER A 361 2.74 24.80 13.27
C SER A 361 3.56 23.57 12.88
N LEU A 362 2.95 22.63 12.15
CA LEU A 362 3.64 21.48 11.58
C LEU A 362 4.63 21.94 10.51
N ALA A 363 5.92 21.65 10.72
CA ALA A 363 6.94 21.87 9.71
C ALA A 363 6.77 20.89 8.54
N LYS A 364 6.28 19.67 8.81
CA LYS A 364 6.22 18.59 7.82
C LYS A 364 5.09 17.61 8.04
N VAL A 365 4.44 17.21 6.95
CA VAL A 365 3.48 16.09 6.91
C VAL A 365 3.97 15.02 5.94
N ILE A 366 4.07 13.80 6.45
CA ILE A 366 4.44 12.60 5.71
C ILE A 366 3.15 11.81 5.44
N VAL A 367 2.84 11.60 4.16
CA VAL A 367 1.72 10.76 3.72
C VAL A 367 2.24 9.38 3.35
N ASP A 368 1.98 8.37 4.19
CA ASP A 368 2.33 6.98 3.93
C ASP A 368 1.30 6.30 3.03
N MET A 369 1.73 5.95 1.82
CA MET A 369 0.93 5.27 0.80
C MET A 369 1.15 3.76 0.74
N SER A 370 1.84 3.16 1.72
CA SER A 370 2.16 1.72 1.70
C SER A 370 0.92 0.82 1.74
N ARG A 371 -0.22 1.33 2.23
CA ARG A 371 -1.51 0.64 2.23
C ARG A 371 -2.28 0.84 0.92
N THR A 372 -2.07 1.94 0.22
CA THR A 372 -2.82 2.26 -1.01
C THR A 372 -2.52 1.25 -2.11
N ARG A 373 -3.53 0.47 -2.46
CA ARG A 373 -3.53 -0.46 -3.59
C ARG A 373 -4.16 0.17 -4.82
N PHE A 374 -5.12 1.06 -4.61
CA PHE A 374 -5.92 1.64 -5.66
C PHE A 374 -6.12 3.14 -5.45
N MET A 375 -6.09 3.91 -6.55
CA MET A 375 -6.38 5.34 -6.56
C MET A 375 -7.02 5.74 -7.89
N ASP A 376 -8.12 6.50 -7.83
CA ASP A 376 -8.81 7.09 -8.99
C ASP A 376 -8.51 8.59 -9.14
N SER A 377 -9.25 9.29 -10.01
CA SER A 377 -9.15 10.74 -10.14
C SER A 377 -9.51 11.50 -8.86
N ALA A 378 -10.44 11.01 -8.05
CA ALA A 378 -10.79 11.63 -6.77
C ALA A 378 -9.63 11.54 -5.78
N GLY A 379 -8.98 10.37 -5.68
CA GLY A 379 -7.79 10.22 -4.85
C GLY A 379 -6.63 11.13 -5.27
N LEU A 380 -6.41 11.30 -6.59
CA LEU A 380 -5.44 12.27 -7.09
C LEU A 380 -5.84 13.72 -6.73
N GLY A 381 -7.11 14.06 -6.87
CA GLY A 381 -7.65 15.37 -6.49
C GLY A 381 -7.38 15.67 -5.01
N VAL A 382 -7.61 14.69 -4.14
CA VAL A 382 -7.32 14.80 -2.71
C VAL A 382 -5.84 15.04 -2.43
N LEU A 383 -4.92 14.33 -3.09
CA LEU A 383 -3.48 14.59 -2.92
C LEU A 383 -3.10 16.02 -3.34
N ILE A 384 -3.64 16.52 -4.46
CA ILE A 384 -3.42 17.90 -4.91
C ILE A 384 -3.96 18.89 -3.88
N ASN A 385 -5.08 18.57 -3.26
CA ASN A 385 -5.70 19.40 -2.25
C ASN A 385 -4.92 19.41 -0.94
N CYS A 386 -4.41 18.25 -0.49
CA CYS A 386 -3.46 18.17 0.63
C CYS A 386 -2.22 19.03 0.36
N LEU A 387 -1.68 18.99 -0.86
CA LEU A 387 -0.53 19.81 -1.25
C LEU A 387 -0.85 21.31 -1.21
N LYS A 388 -2.02 21.73 -1.72
CA LYS A 388 -2.46 23.13 -1.66
C LYS A 388 -2.55 23.59 -0.20
N LEU A 389 -3.23 22.81 0.65
CA LEU A 389 -3.35 23.09 2.08
C LEU A 389 -1.97 23.21 2.74
N ALA A 390 -1.10 22.22 2.55
CA ALA A 390 0.25 22.24 3.09
C ALA A 390 1.04 23.49 2.64
N THR A 391 0.93 23.88 1.36
CA THR A 391 1.55 25.10 0.84
C THR A 391 0.98 26.36 1.48
N THR A 392 -0.33 26.43 1.73
CA THR A 392 -0.98 27.56 2.39
C THR A 392 -0.49 27.73 3.84
N TYR A 393 -0.29 26.64 4.56
CA TYR A 393 0.20 26.66 5.95
C TYR A 393 1.73 26.65 6.07
N GLY A 394 2.47 26.63 4.95
CA GLY A 394 3.95 26.58 4.95
C GLY A 394 4.54 25.24 5.40
N THR A 395 3.74 24.16 5.39
CA THR A 395 4.12 22.81 5.76
C THR A 395 4.69 22.04 4.57
N GLU A 396 5.82 21.35 4.75
CA GLU A 396 6.37 20.48 3.71
C GLU A 396 5.57 19.16 3.60
N LEU A 397 5.04 18.84 2.42
CA LEU A 397 4.33 17.58 2.16
C LEU A 397 5.23 16.56 1.45
N VAL A 398 5.41 15.37 2.06
CA VAL A 398 6.23 14.30 1.50
C VAL A 398 5.42 13.01 1.40
N LEU A 399 5.52 12.31 0.27
CA LEU A 399 4.87 11.02 0.05
C LEU A 399 5.86 9.87 0.30
N TRP A 400 5.45 8.90 1.11
CA TRP A 400 6.18 7.66 1.39
C TRP A 400 5.47 6.45 0.76
N SER A 401 6.26 5.44 0.42
CA SER A 401 5.82 4.12 -0.05
C SER A 401 4.86 4.17 -1.23
N VAL A 402 5.05 5.13 -2.14
CA VAL A 402 4.19 5.32 -3.31
C VAL A 402 4.38 4.16 -4.29
N ASN A 403 3.29 3.45 -4.62
CA ASN A 403 3.33 2.32 -5.54
C ASN A 403 3.56 2.76 -7.01
N ASP A 404 3.98 1.82 -7.86
CA ASP A 404 4.33 2.11 -9.27
C ASP A 404 3.14 2.63 -10.10
N ALA A 405 1.91 2.24 -9.76
CA ALA A 405 0.69 2.70 -10.42
C ALA A 405 0.43 4.18 -10.12
N VAL A 406 0.53 4.58 -8.85
CA VAL A 406 0.38 5.97 -8.41
C VAL A 406 1.51 6.84 -8.95
N ILE A 407 2.76 6.36 -8.97
CA ILE A 407 3.88 7.08 -9.61
C ILE A 407 3.59 7.29 -11.10
N SER A 408 3.11 6.26 -11.79
CA SER A 408 2.75 6.37 -13.21
C SER A 408 1.63 7.39 -13.44
N LEU A 409 0.65 7.45 -12.54
CA LEU A 409 -0.43 8.42 -12.56
C LEU A 409 0.08 9.85 -12.35
N LEU A 410 0.90 10.09 -11.32
CA LEU A 410 1.54 11.39 -11.05
C LEU A 410 2.43 11.86 -12.21
N ALA A 411 3.14 10.94 -12.86
CA ALA A 411 3.93 11.24 -14.05
C ALA A 411 3.05 11.61 -15.25
N ALA A 412 1.93 10.91 -15.45
CA ALA A 412 0.98 11.18 -16.53
C ALA A 412 0.31 12.56 -16.39
N THR A 413 0.14 13.05 -15.17
CA THR A 413 -0.48 14.35 -14.85
C THR A 413 0.50 15.52 -14.80
N SER A 414 1.79 15.29 -15.08
CA SER A 414 2.87 16.29 -14.91
C SER A 414 3.03 16.79 -13.45
N LEU A 415 2.52 16.03 -12.47
CA LEU A 415 2.60 16.35 -11.05
C LEU A 415 3.77 15.65 -10.33
N SER A 416 4.51 14.80 -11.03
CA SER A 416 5.66 14.06 -10.48
C SER A 416 6.75 14.95 -9.87
N ASN A 417 6.86 16.20 -10.34
CA ASN A 417 7.87 17.15 -9.86
C ASN A 417 7.34 18.04 -8.73
N VAL A 418 6.05 17.93 -8.41
CA VAL A 418 5.37 18.77 -7.43
C VAL A 418 5.34 18.07 -6.07
N PHE A 419 5.14 16.75 -6.06
CA PHE A 419 5.23 15.96 -4.85
C PHE A 419 6.68 15.54 -4.56
N ALA A 420 7.14 15.78 -3.35
CA ALA A 420 8.36 15.16 -2.85
C ALA A 420 8.06 13.68 -2.54
N ILE A 421 8.55 12.76 -3.38
CA ILE A 421 8.41 11.31 -3.18
C ILE A 421 9.75 10.76 -2.69
N GLU A 422 9.73 10.00 -1.59
CA GLU A 422 10.94 9.42 -1.01
C GLU A 422 11.23 8.03 -1.59
N PRO A 423 12.30 7.84 -2.40
CA PRO A 423 12.58 6.55 -3.03
C PRO A 423 12.93 5.44 -2.03
N ALA A 424 13.56 5.79 -0.90
CA ALA A 424 13.96 4.82 0.13
C ALA A 424 12.78 4.16 0.86
N SER A 425 11.57 4.70 0.70
CA SER A 425 10.35 4.21 1.34
C SER A 425 9.58 3.17 0.51
N GLN A 426 9.99 2.88 -0.73
CA GLN A 426 9.27 1.95 -1.62
C GLN A 426 9.20 0.54 -1.03
N THR A 427 8.04 0.15 -0.52
CA THR A 427 7.80 -1.10 0.19
C THR A 427 6.44 -1.68 -0.19
N PHE A 428 6.32 -3.00 -0.17
CA PHE A 428 5.07 -3.70 -0.52
C PHE A 428 4.60 -4.51 0.68
N ARG A 429 3.37 -4.23 1.13
CA ARG A 429 2.79 -4.85 2.32
C ARG A 429 2.32 -6.29 2.10
N THR A 430 2.02 -6.70 0.87
CA THR A 430 1.42 -8.01 0.57
C THR A 430 2.38 -8.92 -0.20
N SER A 431 2.36 -10.21 0.14
CA SER A 431 3.05 -11.26 -0.62
C SER A 431 2.47 -11.39 -2.04
N GLU A 432 3.29 -11.79 -3.03
CA GLU A 432 2.83 -11.99 -4.42
C GLU A 432 1.67 -13.00 -4.53
N SER A 433 1.54 -13.94 -3.59
CA SER A 433 0.44 -14.91 -3.52
C SER A 433 -0.90 -14.25 -3.13
N ASN A 434 -0.90 -13.32 -2.17
CA ASN A 434 -2.09 -12.57 -1.76
C ASN A 434 -2.44 -11.44 -2.76
N GLN A 435 -1.46 -10.89 -3.48
CA GLN A 435 -1.72 -9.93 -4.56
C GLN A 435 -2.57 -10.53 -5.70
N LYS A 436 -2.41 -11.82 -6.00
CA LYS A 436 -3.21 -12.51 -7.03
C LYS A 436 -4.69 -12.68 -6.64
N ILE A 437 -5.03 -12.62 -5.36
CA ILE A 437 -6.37 -12.92 -4.85
C ILE A 437 -7.24 -11.67 -4.73
N GLN A 438 -6.65 -10.47 -4.59
CA GLN A 438 -7.41 -9.24 -4.24
C GLN A 438 -7.40 -8.12 -5.30
N GLY A 439 -6.87 -8.35 -6.50
CA GLY A 439 -6.96 -7.38 -7.60
C GLY A 439 -8.17 -7.62 -8.50
N LYS A 440 -8.93 -6.57 -8.86
CA LYS A 440 -9.82 -6.60 -10.04
C LYS A 440 -9.04 -7.21 -11.22
N LYS A 441 -9.64 -8.18 -11.93
CA LYS A 441 -9.00 -8.86 -13.08
C LYS A 441 -8.58 -7.82 -14.13
N VAL A 442 -7.28 -7.50 -14.15
CA VAL A 442 -6.69 -6.66 -15.18
C VAL A 442 -6.81 -7.39 -16.52
N ASN A 443 -7.28 -6.69 -17.56
CA ASN A 443 -7.35 -7.26 -18.89
C ASN A 443 -5.93 -7.69 -19.34
N PRO A 444 -5.72 -8.97 -19.71
CA PRO A 444 -4.40 -9.49 -20.05
C PRO A 444 -3.76 -8.76 -21.24
N ILE A 445 -4.59 -8.27 -22.17
CA ILE A 445 -4.11 -7.52 -23.34
C ILE A 445 -3.55 -6.18 -22.90
N ASP A 446 -4.25 -5.44 -22.04
CA ASP A 446 -3.81 -4.13 -21.54
C ASP A 446 -2.52 -4.27 -20.71
N ALA A 447 -2.42 -5.31 -19.89
CA ALA A 447 -1.21 -5.66 -19.15
C ALA A 447 -0.03 -5.98 -20.08
N PHE A 448 -0.27 -6.74 -21.15
CA PHE A 448 0.75 -7.05 -22.15
C PHE A 448 1.22 -5.79 -22.89
N LEU A 449 0.30 -4.97 -23.38
CA LEU A 449 0.59 -3.73 -24.11
C LEU A 449 1.39 -2.73 -23.25
N TYR A 450 1.01 -2.56 -21.99
CA TYR A 450 1.73 -1.71 -21.03
C TYR A 450 3.17 -2.20 -20.79
N LYS A 451 3.36 -3.51 -20.54
CA LYS A 451 4.69 -4.10 -20.37
C LYS A 451 5.53 -3.96 -21.63
N LEU A 452 4.95 -4.24 -22.80
CA LEU A 452 5.61 -4.10 -24.08
C LEU A 452 6.09 -2.65 -24.28
N GLN A 453 5.21 -1.67 -24.10
CA GLN A 453 5.54 -0.26 -24.24
C GLN A 453 6.70 0.17 -23.32
N LYS A 454 6.73 -0.29 -22.06
CA LYS A 454 7.84 -0.03 -21.13
C LYS A 454 9.16 -0.60 -21.63
N VAL A 455 9.15 -1.81 -22.20
CA VAL A 455 10.35 -2.45 -22.76
C VAL A 455 10.83 -1.70 -24.00
N LEU A 456 9.93 -1.36 -24.93
CA LEU A 456 10.26 -0.64 -26.16
C LEU A 456 10.86 0.75 -25.87
N ASN A 457 10.40 1.44 -24.81
CA ASN A 457 10.93 2.74 -24.42
C ASN A 457 12.37 2.71 -23.88
N LYS A 458 12.88 1.55 -23.43
CA LYS A 458 14.26 1.43 -22.90
C LYS A 458 15.31 1.45 -24.02
N VAL A 459 14.93 1.12 -25.25
CA VAL A 459 15.86 1.00 -26.39
C VAL A 459 15.53 2.08 -27.43
N PRO A 460 16.43 3.06 -27.68
CA PRO A 460 16.14 4.21 -28.54
C PRO A 460 15.65 3.86 -29.96
N VAL A 461 16.23 2.83 -30.57
CA VAL A 461 15.88 2.39 -31.94
C VAL A 461 14.46 1.81 -32.01
N VAL A 462 14.09 1.04 -30.98
CA VAL A 462 12.81 0.33 -30.93
C VAL A 462 11.68 1.24 -30.39
N ARG A 463 12.03 2.34 -29.74
CA ARG A 463 11.08 3.37 -29.26
C ARG A 463 10.16 3.91 -30.35
N LEU A 464 10.60 3.91 -31.62
CA LEU A 464 9.75 4.32 -32.75
C LEU A 464 8.49 3.45 -32.90
N LEU A 465 8.54 2.17 -32.49
CA LEU A 465 7.37 1.28 -32.50
C LEU A 465 6.30 1.68 -31.47
N VAL A 466 6.65 2.49 -30.46
CA VAL A 466 5.69 3.01 -29.47
C VAL A 466 4.72 4.00 -30.11
N ILE A 467 5.10 4.69 -31.19
CA ILE A 467 4.27 5.70 -31.86
C ILE A 467 2.97 5.08 -32.41
N PRO A 468 3.00 4.06 -33.28
CA PRO A 468 1.78 3.42 -33.78
C PRO A 468 0.99 2.71 -32.67
N LEU A 469 1.66 2.14 -31.67
CA LEU A 469 1.03 1.55 -30.49
C LEU A 469 0.22 2.59 -29.71
N LYS A 470 0.79 3.75 -29.43
CA LYS A 470 0.11 4.86 -28.74
C LYS A 470 -1.02 5.46 -29.58
N PHE A 471 -0.87 5.47 -30.91
CA PHE A 471 -1.94 5.89 -31.80
C PHE A 471 -3.17 4.97 -31.71
N LEU A 472 -2.97 3.65 -31.70
CA LEU A 472 -4.07 2.69 -31.58
C LEU A 472 -4.60 2.58 -30.13
N TYR A 473 -3.72 2.73 -29.14
CA TYR A 473 -4.02 2.62 -27.72
C TYR A 473 -3.52 3.86 -26.96
N PRO A 474 -4.24 4.99 -26.97
CA PRO A 474 -3.71 6.24 -26.41
C PRO A 474 -3.51 6.24 -24.89
N ALA A 475 -4.10 5.26 -24.19
CA ALA A 475 -3.93 5.06 -22.74
C ALA A 475 -2.91 3.96 -22.39
N ILE A 476 -2.08 3.51 -23.36
CA ILE A 476 -1.05 2.48 -23.16
C ILE A 476 0.05 2.88 -22.17
N ASP A 477 0.20 4.18 -21.91
CA ASP A 477 1.13 4.75 -20.93
C ASP A 477 0.55 4.75 -19.49
N ILE A 478 -0.74 4.43 -19.33
CA ILE A 478 -1.42 4.40 -18.02
C ILE A 478 -1.46 2.96 -17.52
N ASP A 479 -1.00 2.75 -16.29
CA ASP A 479 -0.97 1.41 -15.67
C ASP A 479 -2.37 0.76 -15.70
N PRO A 480 -2.49 -0.49 -16.17
CA PRO A 480 -3.77 -1.17 -16.29
C PRO A 480 -4.40 -1.58 -14.95
N SER A 481 -3.66 -1.50 -13.84
CA SER A 481 -4.22 -1.58 -12.49
C SER A 481 -5.03 -0.34 -12.08
N ILE A 482 -4.84 0.79 -12.75
CA ILE A 482 -5.68 1.98 -12.57
C ILE A 482 -7.01 1.73 -13.29
N ASP A 483 -8.11 1.82 -12.53
CA ASP A 483 -9.46 1.66 -13.05
C ASP A 483 -9.82 2.95 -13.75
N LEU A 484 -9.93 2.86 -15.07
CA LEU A 484 -10.36 3.97 -15.91
C LEU A 484 -11.76 3.68 -16.37
N HIS A 485 -12.48 4.74 -16.70
CA HIS A 485 -13.80 4.57 -17.28
C HIS A 485 -13.74 3.65 -18.52
N PRO A 486 -14.67 2.68 -18.69
CA PRO A 486 -14.60 1.68 -19.76
C PRO A 486 -14.46 2.27 -21.17
N SER A 487 -14.94 3.49 -21.39
CA SER A 487 -14.78 4.21 -22.65
C SER A 487 -13.32 4.44 -23.07
N VAL A 488 -12.39 4.54 -22.11
CA VAL A 488 -11.01 4.96 -22.38
C VAL A 488 -10.20 3.87 -23.10
N ARG A 489 -10.34 2.62 -22.67
CA ARG A 489 -9.65 1.45 -23.23
C ARG A 489 -10.50 0.67 -24.23
N ASN A 490 -11.68 1.20 -24.62
CA ASN A 490 -12.56 0.53 -25.56
C ASN A 490 -12.05 0.65 -27.02
N PRO A 491 -11.73 -0.47 -27.70
CA PRO A 491 -11.18 -0.43 -29.06
C PRO A 491 -12.19 0.02 -30.11
N VAL A 492 -13.49 -0.28 -29.92
CA VAL A 492 -14.56 0.13 -30.84
C VAL A 492 -14.75 1.64 -30.80
N LYS A 493 -14.79 2.24 -29.60
CA LYS A 493 -14.84 3.70 -29.45
C LYS A 493 -13.62 4.36 -30.10
N ARG A 494 -12.42 3.80 -29.91
CA ARG A 494 -11.21 4.32 -30.55
C ARG A 494 -11.26 4.23 -32.08
N LEU A 495 -11.81 3.15 -32.65
CA LEU A 495 -12.02 3.04 -34.09
C LEU A 495 -12.97 4.12 -34.61
N ILE A 496 -14.09 4.34 -33.92
CA ILE A 496 -15.06 5.40 -34.25
C ILE A 496 -14.37 6.77 -34.20
N ASP A 497 -13.55 7.04 -33.18
CA ASP A 497 -12.78 8.28 -33.05
C ASP A 497 -11.80 8.48 -34.20
N ILE A 498 -11.08 7.44 -34.63
CA ILE A 498 -10.15 7.53 -35.77
C ILE A 498 -10.91 7.83 -37.06
N VAL A 499 -11.98 7.09 -37.34
CA VAL A 499 -12.78 7.28 -38.56
C VAL A 499 -13.41 8.68 -38.59
N GLY A 500 -14.07 9.10 -37.51
CA GLY A 500 -14.68 10.43 -37.45
C GLY A 500 -13.65 11.56 -37.40
N GLY A 501 -12.48 11.33 -36.78
CA GLY A 501 -11.35 12.25 -36.82
C GLY A 501 -10.81 12.47 -38.23
N LEU A 502 -10.67 11.41 -39.03
CA LEU A 502 -10.26 11.49 -40.43
C LEU A 502 -11.29 12.21 -41.31
N VAL A 503 -12.58 11.87 -41.15
CA VAL A 503 -13.67 12.55 -41.86
C VAL A 503 -13.70 14.04 -41.51
N GLY A 504 -13.61 14.36 -40.22
CA GLY A 504 -13.57 15.74 -39.76
C GLY A 504 -12.36 16.51 -40.28
N LEU A 505 -11.16 15.91 -40.26
CA LEU A 505 -9.95 16.53 -40.82
C LEU A 505 -10.02 16.75 -42.33
N PHE A 506 -10.68 15.87 -43.08
CA PHE A 506 -10.95 16.08 -44.50
C PHE A 506 -11.75 17.37 -44.73
N PHE A 507 -12.84 17.58 -43.97
CA PHE A 507 -13.60 18.83 -44.05
C PHE A 507 -12.81 20.03 -43.52
N THR A 508 -12.01 19.86 -42.45
CA THR A 508 -11.11 20.91 -41.96
C THR A 508 -10.16 21.36 -43.06
N ALA A 509 -9.57 20.43 -43.82
CA ALA A 509 -8.68 20.74 -44.95
C ALA A 509 -9.43 21.45 -46.08
N LEU A 510 -10.63 20.97 -46.43
CA LEU A 510 -11.48 21.57 -47.46
C LEU A 510 -11.82 23.04 -47.15
N PHE A 511 -12.19 23.34 -45.90
CA PHE A 511 -12.56 24.69 -45.48
C PHE A 511 -11.40 25.55 -44.99
N PHE A 512 -10.18 25.00 -44.89
CA PHE A 512 -9.05 25.69 -44.29
C PHE A 512 -8.71 27.00 -45.01
N ILE A 513 -8.56 26.95 -46.34
CA ILE A 513 -8.13 28.09 -47.17
C ILE A 513 -9.12 29.27 -47.07
N PRO A 514 -10.44 29.10 -47.33
CA PRO A 514 -11.37 30.22 -47.24
C PRO A 514 -11.46 30.81 -45.82
N ILE A 515 -11.44 29.96 -44.78
CA ILE A 515 -11.46 30.42 -43.38
C ILE A 515 -10.17 31.17 -43.02
N ALA A 516 -9.02 30.69 -43.48
CA ALA A 516 -7.72 31.31 -43.25
C ALA A 516 -7.65 32.73 -43.86
N ILE A 517 -8.15 32.90 -45.08
CA ILE A 517 -8.23 34.21 -45.75
C ILE A 517 -9.14 35.15 -44.96
N ALA A 518 -10.33 34.69 -44.56
CA ALA A 518 -11.28 35.49 -43.78
C ALA A 518 -10.66 35.96 -42.45
N ILE A 519 -10.08 35.04 -41.67
CA ILE A 519 -9.41 35.35 -40.40
C ILE A 519 -8.23 36.31 -40.58
N GLY A 520 -7.40 36.08 -41.60
CA GLY A 520 -6.19 36.87 -41.87
C GLY A 520 -6.50 38.29 -42.35
N SER A 521 -7.59 38.45 -43.10
CA SER A 521 -8.05 39.76 -43.59
C SER A 521 -8.63 40.65 -42.48
N GLU A 522 -9.23 40.06 -41.45
CA GLU A 522 -9.89 40.81 -40.38
C GLU A 522 -8.94 41.16 -39.22
N SER A 523 -7.95 40.30 -38.92
CA SER A 523 -7.01 40.54 -37.81
C SER A 523 -5.62 39.95 -38.05
N LYS A 524 -4.56 40.72 -37.72
CA LYS A 524 -3.17 40.25 -37.83
C LYS A 524 -2.89 39.11 -36.85
N GLY A 525 -2.14 38.08 -37.28
CA GLY A 525 -1.65 36.96 -36.46
C GLY A 525 -2.03 35.58 -37.00
N GLY A 526 -1.84 34.53 -36.19
CA GLY A 526 -2.01 33.14 -36.62
C GLY A 526 -3.47 32.72 -36.86
N ILE A 527 -3.67 31.84 -37.85
CA ILE A 527 -4.99 31.30 -38.22
C ILE A 527 -5.52 30.34 -37.15
N LEU A 528 -4.64 29.51 -36.61
CA LEU A 528 -4.95 28.56 -35.55
C LEU A 528 -4.62 29.16 -34.18
N PHE A 529 -5.51 28.90 -33.23
CA PHE A 529 -5.33 29.19 -31.81
C PHE A 529 -5.21 27.86 -31.07
N GLY A 530 -4.27 27.79 -30.12
CA GLY A 530 -4.10 26.61 -29.29
C GLY A 530 -4.04 26.99 -27.83
N GLN A 531 -4.85 26.33 -27.02
CA GLN A 531 -4.96 26.57 -25.58
C GLN A 531 -4.63 25.29 -24.80
N ASN A 532 -3.92 25.43 -23.69
CA ASN A 532 -3.68 24.29 -22.81
C ASN A 532 -4.94 23.98 -22.00
N ARG A 533 -5.37 22.73 -22.03
CA ARG A 533 -6.52 22.18 -21.33
C ARG A 533 -6.14 20.90 -20.61
N CYS A 534 -7.02 20.46 -19.73
CA CYS A 534 -6.86 19.21 -18.99
C CYS A 534 -7.65 18.10 -19.70
N GLY A 535 -6.95 17.00 -19.97
CA GLY A 535 -7.48 15.80 -20.60
C GLY A 535 -7.80 14.70 -19.60
N LEU A 536 -7.74 13.46 -20.07
CA LEU A 536 -7.86 12.26 -19.24
C LEU A 536 -6.88 12.35 -18.05
N LEU A 537 -7.39 12.13 -16.84
CA LEU A 537 -6.67 12.23 -15.57
C LEU A 537 -5.95 13.58 -15.42
N SER A 538 -6.55 14.69 -15.86
CA SER A 538 -5.93 16.02 -15.83
C SER A 538 -4.69 16.21 -16.71
N LYS A 539 -4.34 15.25 -17.58
CA LYS A 539 -3.16 15.34 -18.44
C LYS A 539 -3.21 16.59 -19.32
N PRO A 540 -2.17 17.45 -19.32
CA PRO A 540 -2.15 18.63 -20.17
C PRO A 540 -2.16 18.23 -21.65
N PHE A 541 -3.04 18.85 -22.42
CA PHE A 541 -2.99 18.80 -23.88
C PHE A 541 -3.36 20.14 -24.49
N ARG A 542 -2.92 20.37 -25.73
CA ARG A 542 -3.20 21.60 -26.46
C ARG A 542 -4.42 21.40 -27.35
N ILE A 543 -5.55 22.03 -27.02
CA ILE A 543 -6.74 22.01 -27.86
C ILE A 543 -6.58 23.00 -29.01
N TRP A 544 -6.86 22.57 -30.24
CA TRP A 544 -6.71 23.38 -31.45
C TRP A 544 -8.05 23.93 -31.93
N LYS A 545 -8.09 25.22 -32.27
CA LYS A 545 -9.27 25.89 -32.85
C LYS A 545 -8.84 26.85 -33.96
N PHE A 546 -9.77 27.22 -34.84
CA PHE A 546 -9.58 28.43 -35.64
C PHE A 546 -9.71 29.64 -34.72
N ARG A 547 -8.88 30.66 -34.97
CA ARG A 547 -8.89 31.88 -34.19
C ARG A 547 -10.17 32.67 -34.47
N SER A 548 -11.03 32.79 -33.45
CA SER A 548 -12.28 33.57 -33.50
C SER A 548 -12.22 34.90 -32.73
N MET A 549 -11.08 35.21 -32.09
CA MET A 549 -10.89 36.41 -31.29
C MET A 549 -9.66 37.22 -31.71
N VAL A 550 -9.62 38.49 -31.35
CA VAL A 550 -8.44 39.37 -31.54
C VAL A 550 -7.21 38.84 -30.79
N LYS A 551 -6.01 39.19 -31.26
CA LYS A 551 -4.73 38.66 -30.73
C LYS A 551 -4.54 38.90 -29.22
N ASN A 552 -5.03 40.03 -28.71
CA ASN A 552 -4.93 40.45 -27.31
C ASN A 552 -6.17 40.08 -26.47
N ALA A 553 -6.97 39.11 -26.90
CA ALA A 553 -8.22 38.74 -26.22
C ALA A 553 -8.01 38.23 -24.79
N GLU A 554 -6.89 37.58 -24.48
CA GLU A 554 -6.61 37.12 -23.11
C GLU A 554 -6.36 38.31 -22.16
N GLU A 555 -5.63 39.33 -22.60
CA GLU A 555 -5.39 40.58 -21.84
C GLU A 555 -6.68 41.38 -21.64
N LEU A 556 -7.56 41.37 -22.65
CA LEU A 556 -8.86 42.03 -22.60
C LEU A 556 -9.88 41.26 -21.75
N LYS A 557 -9.64 39.98 -21.43
CA LYS A 557 -10.56 39.14 -20.65
C LYS A 557 -10.94 39.76 -19.32
N ASN A 558 -9.95 40.34 -18.63
CA ASN A 558 -10.14 40.96 -17.31
C ASN A 558 -10.98 42.24 -17.37
N LYS A 559 -11.24 42.79 -18.56
CA LYS A 559 -12.04 44.00 -18.80
C LYS A 559 -13.45 43.69 -19.32
N VAL A 560 -13.79 42.42 -19.52
CA VAL A 560 -15.09 41.98 -20.03
C VAL A 560 -15.90 41.39 -18.87
N GLN A 561 -17.09 41.94 -18.63
CA GLN A 561 -17.99 41.45 -17.59
C GLN A 561 -18.43 40.01 -17.90
N ASN A 562 -18.35 39.13 -16.90
CA ASN A 562 -18.89 37.78 -17.00
C ASN A 562 -20.40 37.84 -16.74
N GLN A 563 -21.22 37.39 -17.69
CA GLN A 563 -22.68 37.42 -17.56
C GLN A 563 -23.22 36.34 -16.63
N VAL A 564 -22.41 35.31 -16.35
CA VAL A 564 -22.74 34.29 -15.33
C VAL A 564 -22.84 34.95 -13.94
N ASP A 565 -22.11 36.04 -13.71
CA ASP A 565 -22.06 36.75 -12.42
C ASP A 565 -23.19 37.80 -12.26
N ALA A 566 -23.90 38.15 -13.33
CA ALA A 566 -24.81 39.30 -13.34
C ALA A 566 -26.24 38.99 -12.85
N ASP A 567 -26.66 37.72 -12.83
CA ASP A 567 -28.04 37.33 -12.53
C ASP A 567 -28.29 36.94 -11.05
N LYS A 568 -27.26 36.90 -10.19
CA LYS A 568 -27.41 36.68 -8.73
C LYS A 568 -26.33 37.41 -7.92
N PRO A 569 -26.68 38.33 -7.01
CA PRO A 569 -25.76 38.79 -5.98
C PRO A 569 -25.77 37.75 -4.84
N SER A 570 -25.05 36.64 -5.02
CA SER A 570 -24.79 35.67 -3.96
C SER A 570 -23.32 35.74 -3.55
N GLN A 571 -23.04 35.72 -2.24
CA GLN A 571 -21.70 35.69 -1.64
C GLN A 571 -20.89 34.40 -1.96
N ASP A 572 -21.33 33.60 -2.93
CA ASP A 572 -20.73 32.32 -3.31
C ASP A 572 -19.56 32.52 -4.26
N THR A 573 -18.39 32.03 -3.87
CA THR A 573 -17.13 32.01 -4.65
C THR A 573 -17.18 31.12 -5.90
N THR A 574 -18.27 30.37 -6.09
CA THR A 574 -18.48 29.42 -7.20
C THR A 574 -18.63 30.07 -8.57
N ASN A 575 -19.02 31.34 -8.64
CA ASN A 575 -19.27 32.07 -9.89
C ASN A 575 -18.01 32.35 -10.73
N ASN A 576 -16.82 32.33 -10.11
CA ASN A 576 -15.54 32.52 -10.82
C ASN A 576 -15.08 31.32 -11.68
N LYS A 577 -15.78 30.17 -11.61
CA LYS A 577 -15.40 28.93 -12.30
C LYS A 577 -15.82 28.90 -13.78
N PHE A 578 -16.79 29.71 -14.19
CA PHE A 578 -17.40 29.61 -15.53
C PHE A 578 -17.57 30.99 -16.17
N PHE A 579 -16.92 31.22 -17.32
CA PHE A 579 -16.98 32.49 -18.04
C PHE A 579 -17.88 32.41 -19.26
N LYS A 580 -18.89 33.29 -19.35
CA LYS A 580 -19.78 33.42 -20.51
C LYS A 580 -20.18 34.88 -20.70
N ASN A 581 -20.09 35.39 -21.93
CA ASN A 581 -20.58 36.71 -22.32
C ASN A 581 -21.13 36.65 -23.75
N GLU A 582 -22.42 36.97 -23.90
CA GLU A 582 -23.14 36.92 -25.18
C GLU A 582 -22.68 37.96 -26.21
N ASN A 583 -22.20 39.10 -25.75
CA ASN A 583 -21.71 40.18 -26.61
C ASN A 583 -20.23 40.46 -26.33
N ASP A 584 -19.41 39.41 -26.32
CA ASP A 584 -17.98 39.51 -26.04
C ASP A 584 -17.27 40.39 -27.10
N PRO A 585 -16.76 41.58 -26.72
CA PRO A 585 -16.15 42.54 -27.65
C PRO A 585 -14.83 42.03 -28.25
N ARG A 586 -14.28 40.93 -27.71
CA ARG A 586 -13.04 40.32 -28.19
C ARG A 586 -13.24 39.45 -29.43
N VAL A 587 -14.49 39.11 -29.76
CA VAL A 587 -14.85 38.21 -30.88
C VAL A 587 -14.97 39.02 -32.17
N THR A 588 -14.26 38.59 -33.22
CA THR A 588 -14.31 39.27 -34.53
C THR A 588 -15.60 38.93 -35.28
N LYS A 589 -15.95 39.66 -36.37
CA LYS A 589 -17.14 39.35 -37.17
C LYS A 589 -17.05 37.97 -37.81
N THR A 590 -15.88 37.61 -38.35
CA THR A 590 -15.59 36.26 -38.83
C THR A 590 -15.67 35.26 -37.67
N GLY A 591 -15.14 35.62 -36.51
CA GLY A 591 -15.21 34.82 -35.29
C GLY A 591 -16.65 34.49 -34.86
N LYS A 592 -17.56 35.48 -34.92
CA LYS A 592 -18.99 35.28 -34.64
C LYS A 592 -19.62 34.28 -35.61
N PHE A 593 -19.28 34.36 -36.90
CA PHE A 593 -19.76 33.38 -37.89
C PHE A 593 -19.21 31.97 -37.61
N LEU A 594 -17.91 31.85 -37.33
CA LEU A 594 -17.27 30.56 -37.05
C LEU A 594 -17.84 29.90 -35.79
N ARG A 595 -18.05 30.65 -34.70
CA ARG A 595 -18.68 30.14 -33.47
C ARG A 595 -20.13 29.71 -33.68
N LYS A 596 -20.91 30.55 -34.37
CA LYS A 596 -22.32 30.27 -34.69
C LYS A 596 -22.49 28.98 -35.50
N THR A 597 -21.52 28.67 -36.37
CA THR A 597 -21.51 27.46 -37.21
C THR A 597 -20.68 26.32 -36.59
N SER A 598 -20.06 26.54 -35.42
CA SER A 598 -19.08 25.65 -34.79
C SER A 598 -17.89 25.25 -35.68
N LEU A 599 -17.67 25.98 -36.78
CA LEU A 599 -16.53 25.76 -37.68
C LEU A 599 -15.21 26.05 -36.99
N ASP A 600 -15.19 26.90 -35.95
CA ASP A 600 -13.97 27.18 -35.19
C ASP A 600 -13.41 25.95 -34.46
N GLU A 601 -14.21 24.92 -34.23
CA GLU A 601 -13.83 23.71 -33.51
C GLU A 601 -13.26 22.59 -34.41
N PHE A 602 -13.33 22.74 -35.74
CA PHE A 602 -12.89 21.73 -36.70
C PHE A 602 -11.42 21.30 -36.54
N PRO A 603 -10.46 22.18 -36.19
CA PRO A 603 -9.09 21.76 -35.91
C PRO A 603 -8.97 20.76 -34.74
N GLN A 604 -9.97 20.64 -33.85
CA GLN A 604 -9.98 19.67 -32.75
C GLN A 604 -10.06 18.22 -33.25
N PHE A 605 -10.49 17.95 -34.50
CA PHE A 605 -10.44 16.60 -35.07
C PHE A 605 -9.00 16.04 -35.10
N TRP A 606 -7.98 16.92 -35.12
CA TRP A 606 -6.59 16.50 -34.92
C TRP A 606 -6.36 15.93 -33.51
N ASN A 607 -6.90 16.57 -32.48
CA ASN A 607 -6.81 16.08 -31.10
C ASN A 607 -7.53 14.74 -30.91
N VAL A 608 -8.66 14.54 -31.60
CA VAL A 608 -9.35 13.24 -31.65
C VAL A 608 -8.48 12.18 -32.32
N LEU A 609 -7.90 12.50 -33.48
CA LEU A 609 -7.07 11.57 -34.22
C LEU A 609 -5.82 11.16 -33.44
N VAL A 610 -5.12 12.10 -32.79
CA VAL A 610 -3.93 11.80 -31.97
C VAL A 610 -4.29 11.13 -30.64
N GLY A 611 -5.55 11.23 -30.21
CA GLY A 611 -6.10 10.50 -29.07
C GLY A 611 -6.12 11.27 -27.75
N ASP A 612 -5.83 12.58 -27.78
CA ASP A 612 -5.98 13.52 -26.66
C ASP A 612 -7.46 13.72 -26.30
N MET A 613 -8.33 13.71 -27.31
CA MET A 613 -9.78 13.82 -27.20
C MET A 613 -10.47 12.60 -27.84
N SER A 614 -11.77 12.50 -27.63
CA SER A 614 -12.70 11.61 -28.33
C SER A 614 -13.74 12.44 -29.08
N LEU A 615 -14.47 11.84 -30.02
CA LEU A 615 -15.62 12.51 -30.64
C LEU A 615 -16.68 12.84 -29.59
N VAL A 616 -16.94 11.90 -28.68
CA VAL A 616 -17.91 12.03 -27.58
C VAL A 616 -17.21 11.85 -26.25
N GLY A 617 -17.45 12.77 -25.32
CA GLY A 617 -16.79 12.77 -24.03
C GLY A 617 -17.20 13.96 -23.17
N THR A 618 -16.50 14.14 -22.06
CA THR A 618 -16.74 15.25 -21.14
C THR A 618 -16.15 16.55 -21.68
N ARG A 619 -16.57 17.70 -21.15
CA ARG A 619 -15.94 18.98 -21.51
C ARG A 619 -14.48 19.01 -21.03
N PRO A 620 -13.51 19.48 -21.83
CA PRO A 620 -12.14 19.73 -21.37
C PRO A 620 -12.04 20.99 -20.49
N PRO A 621 -11.79 20.88 -19.17
CA PRO A 621 -11.65 22.06 -18.32
C PRO A 621 -10.33 22.79 -18.55
N THR A 622 -10.29 24.07 -18.15
CA THR A 622 -9.05 24.83 -17.97
C THR A 622 -8.35 24.42 -16.67
N PHE A 623 -7.05 24.71 -16.59
CA PHE A 623 -6.32 24.60 -15.32
C PHE A 623 -6.90 25.49 -14.23
N ASN A 624 -7.36 26.71 -14.56
CA ASN A 624 -7.98 27.61 -13.58
C ASN A 624 -9.28 27.03 -13.01
N GLU A 625 -10.08 26.35 -13.83
CA GLU A 625 -11.28 25.63 -13.37
C GLU A 625 -10.91 24.55 -12.36
N ILE A 626 -9.96 23.67 -12.70
CA ILE A 626 -9.50 22.60 -11.79
C ILE A 626 -8.88 23.16 -10.51
N SER A 627 -8.14 24.26 -10.61
CA SER A 627 -7.56 24.92 -9.44
C SER A 627 -8.62 25.44 -8.46
N ALA A 628 -9.79 25.83 -8.98
CA ALA A 628 -10.91 26.37 -8.22
C ALA A 628 -11.90 25.31 -7.72
N TYR A 629 -11.72 24.01 -8.02
CA TYR A 629 -12.56 22.96 -7.45
C TYR A 629 -12.54 23.05 -5.92
N GLU A 630 -13.71 23.27 -5.31
CA GLU A 630 -13.84 23.71 -3.90
C GLU A 630 -13.98 22.51 -2.96
N LEU A 631 -13.15 22.50 -1.92
CA LEU A 631 -12.80 21.36 -1.09
C LEU A 631 -13.94 20.79 -0.22
N GLU A 632 -14.88 21.62 0.24
CA GLU A 632 -15.90 21.22 1.23
C GLU A 632 -17.25 20.81 0.62
N MET A 633 -17.65 21.40 -0.51
CA MET A 633 -18.91 21.08 -1.20
C MET A 633 -18.79 19.91 -2.19
N GLU A 634 -17.57 19.59 -2.64
CA GLU A 634 -17.30 18.62 -3.71
C GLU A 634 -17.56 17.14 -3.34
N TYR A 635 -17.59 16.79 -2.05
CA TYR A 635 -17.65 15.39 -1.59
C TYR A 635 -18.89 15.02 -0.74
N GLN A 636 -20.01 15.74 -0.89
CA GLN A 636 -21.25 15.36 -0.21
C GLN A 636 -22.01 14.24 -0.95
N ASP A 637 -21.90 14.14 -2.27
CA ASP A 637 -22.58 13.12 -3.09
C ASP A 637 -21.65 12.62 -4.22
N GLU A 638 -21.46 11.29 -4.30
CA GLU A 638 -20.64 10.58 -5.29
C GLU A 638 -21.02 10.94 -6.74
N LYS A 639 -22.26 11.40 -6.94
CA LYS A 639 -22.79 11.80 -8.23
C LYS A 639 -22.30 13.15 -8.75
N PHE A 640 -21.50 13.94 -8.02
CA PHE A 640 -21.21 15.34 -8.37
C PHE A 640 -19.72 15.75 -8.36
N THR A 641 -18.78 14.82 -8.28
CA THR A 641 -17.35 15.16 -8.20
C THR A 641 -16.78 15.75 -9.50
N GLU A 642 -16.21 16.95 -9.41
CA GLU A 642 -15.59 17.66 -10.52
C GLU A 642 -14.29 16.97 -10.99
N TRP A 643 -13.70 16.09 -10.16
CA TRP A 643 -12.58 15.21 -10.52
C TRP A 643 -13.00 13.95 -11.30
N ASN A 644 -14.13 13.34 -10.97
CA ASN A 644 -14.57 12.06 -11.57
C ASN A 644 -14.90 12.16 -13.08
N ARG A 645 -15.18 13.37 -13.59
CA ARG A 645 -15.32 13.65 -15.03
C ARG A 645 -14.00 13.55 -15.80
N LEU A 646 -12.86 13.56 -15.10
CA LEU A 646 -11.53 13.49 -15.70
C LEU A 646 -11.08 12.04 -15.96
N ASP A 647 -11.80 11.03 -15.46
CA ASP A 647 -11.54 9.61 -15.78
C ASP A 647 -12.02 9.21 -17.19
N VAL A 648 -12.64 10.16 -17.89
CA VAL A 648 -13.16 10.02 -19.25
C VAL A 648 -12.38 10.96 -20.15
N LYS A 649 -12.08 10.54 -21.38
CA LYS A 649 -11.47 11.45 -22.36
C LYS A 649 -12.41 12.62 -22.68
N PRO A 650 -11.89 13.85 -22.82
CA PRO A 650 -12.72 14.95 -23.26
C PRO A 650 -13.29 14.70 -24.66
N GLY A 651 -14.49 15.21 -24.90
CA GLY A 651 -15.21 15.09 -26.17
C GLY A 651 -15.22 16.38 -26.97
N MET A 652 -15.28 16.26 -28.30
CA MET A 652 -15.73 17.37 -29.15
C MET A 652 -17.22 17.65 -28.90
N THR A 653 -18.02 16.59 -28.80
CA THR A 653 -19.42 16.63 -28.35
C THR A 653 -19.64 15.82 -27.07
N GLY A 654 -20.82 15.94 -26.48
CA GLY A 654 -21.19 15.38 -25.20
C GLY A 654 -22.61 15.80 -24.79
N MET A 655 -23.04 15.35 -23.62
CA MET A 655 -24.38 15.65 -23.09
C MET A 655 -24.64 17.15 -22.95
N TRP A 656 -23.63 17.91 -22.52
CA TRP A 656 -23.73 19.36 -22.44
C TRP A 656 -23.95 20.01 -23.81
N GLN A 657 -23.24 19.56 -24.84
CA GLN A 657 -23.37 20.09 -26.19
C GLN A 657 -24.77 19.85 -26.76
N VAL A 658 -25.37 18.69 -26.48
CA VAL A 658 -26.69 18.30 -27.00
C VAL A 658 -27.84 18.96 -26.25
N ASN A 659 -27.72 19.18 -24.93
CA ASN A 659 -28.78 19.79 -24.11
C ASN A 659 -28.75 21.34 -24.09
N GLY A 660 -27.98 21.96 -24.99
CA GLY A 660 -27.95 23.41 -25.21
C GLY A 660 -26.76 24.11 -24.53
N ARG A 661 -25.73 24.44 -25.32
CA ARG A 661 -24.56 25.24 -24.87
C ARG A 661 -24.95 26.63 -24.32
N SER A 662 -26.01 27.23 -24.90
CA SER A 662 -26.46 28.59 -24.57
C SER A 662 -27.47 28.63 -23.41
N SER A 663 -28.26 27.58 -23.18
CA SER A 663 -29.28 27.52 -22.13
C SER A 663 -28.70 27.24 -20.73
N VAL A 664 -27.61 26.49 -20.64
CA VAL A 664 -26.94 26.19 -19.36
C VAL A 664 -26.30 27.45 -18.77
N ARG A 665 -26.71 27.81 -17.56
CA ARG A 665 -26.25 29.02 -16.84
C ARG A 665 -25.42 28.73 -15.58
N SER A 666 -25.37 27.48 -15.11
CA SER A 666 -24.57 27.11 -13.94
C SER A 666 -23.48 26.08 -14.27
N PHE A 667 -22.34 26.15 -13.58
CA PHE A 667 -21.28 25.16 -13.71
C PHE A 667 -21.72 23.77 -13.21
N ALA A 668 -22.54 23.73 -12.16
CA ALA A 668 -23.10 22.50 -11.60
C ALA A 668 -23.91 21.70 -12.64
N GLU A 669 -24.73 22.36 -13.46
CA GLU A 669 -25.45 21.71 -14.57
C GLU A 669 -24.50 21.06 -15.59
N VAL A 670 -23.37 21.72 -15.91
CA VAL A 670 -22.35 21.15 -16.81
C VAL A 670 -21.74 19.88 -16.22
N VAL A 671 -21.40 19.91 -14.93
CA VAL A 671 -20.87 18.76 -14.20
C VAL A 671 -21.87 17.61 -14.20
N ASN A 672 -23.16 17.90 -14.01
CA ASN A 672 -24.22 16.89 -14.02
C ASN A 672 -24.31 16.17 -15.37
N PHE A 673 -24.25 16.91 -16.47
CA PHE A 673 -24.24 16.32 -17.80
C PHE A 673 -23.01 15.45 -18.06
N ASP A 674 -21.82 15.89 -17.62
CA ASP A 674 -20.59 15.12 -17.74
C ASP A 674 -20.67 13.80 -16.93
N ILE A 675 -21.28 13.82 -15.74
CA ILE A 675 -21.44 12.64 -14.88
C ILE A 675 -22.56 11.72 -15.38
N GLU A 676 -23.65 12.26 -15.90
CA GLU A 676 -24.71 11.48 -16.54
C GLU A 676 -24.18 10.73 -17.76
N TYR A 677 -23.36 11.42 -18.59
CA TYR A 677 -22.67 10.77 -19.70
C TYR A 677 -21.79 9.62 -19.23
N ARG A 678 -20.97 9.83 -18.20
CA ARG A 678 -20.13 8.79 -17.60
C ARG A 678 -20.97 7.58 -17.16
N LYS A 679 -22.08 7.79 -16.46
CA LYS A 679 -22.92 6.70 -15.93
C LYS A 679 -23.62 5.90 -17.03
N ASN A 680 -24.13 6.58 -18.05
CA ASN A 680 -24.94 5.98 -19.11
C ASN A 680 -24.13 5.56 -20.33
N TRP A 681 -22.80 5.63 -20.25
CA TRP A 681 -21.95 5.44 -21.41
C TRP A 681 -22.11 4.03 -22.00
N SER A 682 -22.33 4.01 -23.32
CA SER A 682 -22.17 2.85 -24.17
C SER A 682 -21.76 3.32 -25.56
N VAL A 683 -21.21 2.43 -26.38
CA VAL A 683 -20.89 2.76 -27.78
C VAL A 683 -22.15 3.23 -28.54
N TRP A 684 -23.31 2.65 -28.24
CA TRP A 684 -24.58 3.08 -28.83
C TRP A 684 -24.98 4.49 -28.38
N TYR A 685 -24.77 4.80 -27.10
CA TYR A 685 -25.05 6.14 -26.56
C TYR A 685 -24.17 7.21 -27.21
N ASP A 686 -22.90 6.91 -27.47
CA ASP A 686 -22.00 7.80 -28.23
C ASP A 686 -22.55 8.11 -29.62
N LEU A 687 -23.00 7.08 -30.36
CA LEU A 687 -23.61 7.26 -31.68
C LEU A 687 -24.88 8.11 -31.62
N GLN A 688 -25.74 7.90 -30.61
CA GLN A 688 -26.91 8.73 -30.38
C GLN A 688 -26.53 10.20 -30.13
N LEU A 689 -25.50 10.47 -29.31
CA LEU A 689 -25.05 11.82 -29.03
C LEU A 689 -24.45 12.51 -30.25
N ILE A 690 -23.70 11.78 -31.09
CA ILE A 690 -23.19 12.31 -32.37
C ILE A 690 -24.37 12.74 -33.27
N LEU A 691 -25.37 11.88 -33.44
CA LEU A 691 -26.55 12.19 -34.25
C LEU A 691 -27.34 13.38 -33.70
N LYS A 692 -27.59 13.40 -32.38
CA LYS A 692 -28.27 14.53 -31.73
C LYS A 692 -27.49 15.84 -31.91
N THR A 693 -26.16 15.79 -31.87
CA THR A 693 -25.32 16.98 -32.10
C THR A 693 -25.52 17.54 -33.50
N ILE A 694 -25.55 16.67 -34.52
CA ILE A 694 -25.80 17.09 -35.90
C ILE A 694 -27.17 17.77 -36.00
N VAL A 695 -28.21 17.19 -35.40
CA VAL A 695 -29.56 17.78 -35.39
C VAL A 695 -29.58 19.15 -34.69
N VAL A 696 -28.93 19.27 -33.53
CA VAL A 696 -28.86 20.51 -32.74
C VAL A 696 -28.16 21.63 -33.53
N LEU A 697 -27.13 21.31 -34.33
CA LEU A 697 -26.45 22.31 -35.17
C LEU A 697 -27.35 22.92 -36.26
N PHE A 698 -28.41 22.21 -36.67
CA PHE A 698 -29.40 22.72 -37.65
C PHE A 698 -30.60 23.43 -37.00
N ASP A 699 -30.78 23.34 -35.67
CA ASP A 699 -31.86 24.02 -34.95
C ASP A 699 -31.53 25.51 -34.72
N ARG A 700 -32.38 26.40 -35.24
CA ARG A 700 -32.23 27.86 -35.12
C ARG A 700 -32.33 28.37 -33.68
N LYS A 701 -32.87 27.59 -32.73
CA LYS A 701 -33.05 27.96 -31.32
C LYS A 701 -31.80 27.72 -30.45
N ASN A 702 -30.87 26.88 -30.90
CA ASN A 702 -29.67 26.48 -30.13
C ASN A 702 -28.37 27.13 -30.63
N LYS A 703 -28.45 28.33 -31.21
CA LYS A 703 -27.28 29.04 -31.75
C LYS A 703 -26.23 29.18 -30.66
N ALA A 704 -25.04 28.63 -30.92
CA ALA A 704 -23.84 28.91 -30.16
C ALA A 704 -23.66 30.43 -30.12
N VAL A 705 -23.51 30.94 -28.90
CA VAL A 705 -23.25 32.34 -28.59
C VAL A 705 -21.87 32.75 -29.13
#